data_AF-A0A143BGE8-F1
#
_entry.id   AF-A0A143BGE8-F1
#
_cell.length_a   1.000
_cell.length_b   1.000
_cell.length_c   1.000
_cell.angle_alpha   90.00
_cell.angle_beta   90.00
_cell.angle_gamma   90.00
#
_symmetry.space_group_name_H-M   'P 1'
#
loop_
_entity.id
_entity.type
_entity.pdbx_description
1 polymer ?
#
loop_
_entity_poly.entity_id
_entity_poly.type
_entity_poly.pdbx_seq_one_letter_code
_entity_poly.pdbx_strand_id
1 'polypeptide(L)'
;MFTTMKFSGSRVVAAPCSRAVGVRVLPRVITMLGFALLTACGGGGDATGPGTGGGGPPVTPVASRIDLSASAVGLGAVGASENVTALVRDGSGNLLSSATVSWSSADITVADVSGSGNTATITARAPGRTTIRATSGAVTQDLAVTVSIIRGITLPASSQVRAGGSMILTPTLDAEQGAATALRWESADPTIANVASGVVTGVSLGTTTIRVSAIGDSRITATTALTVTGPRSVVISNVPEELFLGEDRQFTAVVDVDGNESRAIEWSSGAPSVATVTSSGRVIAIGLGTAIIRVQSTAFTNMKDSVVLQVRVPRFVTVSPSSSTMGLGQTRQLSAQVQAEEGFPSAVSWRSSNPSVAMVASSGLVTAVSQGTATVTAVLNADTTRRGTATINIVPLVRDVEVQPSAVSIAAGDTRQLGVTLTGDPGASQEVTWRTGNPAVATVSATGLVTGVAAGTTMITAVSVSDTTRQSTSLITVRNAPTVTMTPTSLTIEPGEVAYLGASVQADAGVNTSVTWRTSDAAVVTVSGAGQITGIALGSATITAVSVADTTRRASSAITVSSAPGVRSLSVSPAAISLQSSQTVQLVPTVQVTGGASAGVTYRSDNPSVASVNFTGLVTAMANGSATITVASTADPSKTATAAITVSATPTQLATAWTASRLGGALHEDVVSFDGIDANSAFAVNSKGDVFRMVGGVWSLATRGTTFSTQFLAVSATGVSAAVAVGTNGVIARFDGTAWSAMSSGVTQTLNGVHLDGPTSGFAVGAGGVALRLNGGSWSSTTTGSTQTLNSVWVAGSVAVAVGTSGEVLRWNGSTWTRQTSGTSETLYGVTGISGSDVVAVGTFGTVLRFNGTSWSTVNGGNVTADLYSVSGSTANSNRYYIASDNGLYSLNNNSVQLVTTPYAPRLFGTSIDASGNVWTSGQRGSVMRLSGTTWETVNLAPDLIDAWSTATSNAWAVGEFGFIYRWNGSTWSRQSTPTTTTLNAVWGTSTTEAFAGGDDGTMLRWNGSSWTAMSFPSTGSVYGLWGSASNSVYAVTSSGEVLRFNGTSWSIVATSSSALWVVYGSSANDVYAAGENGTTLRFNGTSWNTMNAPTAGTMAGIWSAGPATVLSVGANSSGTGGIAYRHNGTTWSAMSMPVSSVLTSVWGANQNDVYATGETGTILRWNGTSWSSMTSGSTDLLWAVTGAPAGNGGGFAVGYNSTVVAATSTGGFGVAGYRALTTARGMELDPRAGAKLVRGALPTGKARKHRRGR
;
A
#
# COMPACT_ATOMS: atom_id res chain seq x y z
N MET A 1 17.11 42.01 36.02
CA MET A 1 18.50 42.51 36.02
C MET A 1 19.38 41.38 35.50
N PHE A 2 20.16 41.71 34.46
CA PHE A 2 21.27 41.00 33.82
C PHE A 2 21.44 39.47 34.05
N THR A 3 21.22 38.62 33.04
CA THR A 3 22.09 38.28 31.89
C THR A 3 22.88 36.98 32.13
N THR A 4 23.00 36.21 31.05
CA THR A 4 24.05 35.21 30.70
C THR A 4 23.80 33.72 30.98
N MET A 5 23.53 33.02 29.86
CA MET A 5 24.04 31.72 29.38
C MET A 5 24.71 30.75 30.37
N LYS A 6 24.32 29.46 30.34
CA LYS A 6 25.02 28.37 29.59
C LYS A 6 24.49 26.97 29.95
N PHE A 7 24.23 26.22 28.87
CA PHE A 7 24.28 24.78 28.59
C PHE A 7 24.58 23.69 29.65
N SER A 8 23.86 22.59 29.40
CA SER A 8 24.24 21.15 29.55
C SER A 8 24.29 20.60 30.99
N GLY A 9 23.88 19.38 31.28
CA GLY A 9 23.41 18.28 30.47
C GLY A 9 23.35 17.02 31.35
N SER A 10 22.45 16.10 30.99
CA SER A 10 22.64 14.64 31.05
C SER A 10 22.94 13.96 32.40
N ARG A 11 22.07 13.02 32.79
CA ARG A 11 22.33 11.56 32.74
C ARG A 11 21.19 10.78 33.44
N VAL A 12 20.50 9.90 32.70
CA VAL A 12 20.63 8.42 32.69
C VAL A 12 19.80 7.76 33.80
N VAL A 13 18.79 6.95 33.44
CA VAL A 13 18.77 5.46 33.48
C VAL A 13 17.54 4.98 32.67
N ALA A 14 17.71 3.82 32.02
CA ALA A 14 16.92 3.27 30.94
C ALA A 14 15.59 2.58 31.33
N ALA A 15 14.72 2.46 30.30
CA ALA A 15 13.58 1.56 30.12
C ALA A 15 14.06 0.09 29.86
N PRO A 16 13.24 -0.96 29.52
CA PRO A 16 11.84 -0.92 29.03
C PRO A 16 10.87 -2.08 29.43
N CYS A 17 9.58 -1.90 29.08
CA CYS A 17 8.51 -2.86 28.72
C CYS A 17 8.38 -4.21 29.48
N SER A 18 7.20 -4.60 29.99
CA SER A 18 6.01 -4.89 29.17
C SER A 18 4.79 -5.37 29.99
N ARG A 19 3.62 -5.21 29.37
CA ARG A 19 2.35 -5.97 29.50
C ARG A 19 1.43 -5.78 30.71
N ALA A 20 0.29 -5.17 30.38
CA ALA A 20 -1.10 -5.62 30.59
C ALA A 20 -1.57 -5.98 32.01
N VAL A 21 -2.62 -5.29 32.45
CA VAL A 21 -3.96 -5.79 32.83
C VAL A 21 -4.73 -4.63 33.46
N GLY A 22 -6.02 -4.52 33.16
CA GLY A 22 -6.86 -3.38 33.52
C GLY A 22 -7.15 -3.25 35.01
N VAL A 23 -7.69 -2.08 35.39
CA VAL A 23 -8.92 -1.90 36.18
C VAL A 23 -9.13 -0.41 36.42
N ARG A 24 -10.41 -0.07 36.46
CA ARG A 24 -11.05 1.21 36.71
C ARG A 24 -10.43 2.10 37.82
N VAL A 25 -10.38 3.39 37.46
CA VAL A 25 -10.98 4.55 38.16
C VAL A 25 -10.36 4.96 39.49
N LEU A 26 -9.61 6.06 39.45
CA LEU A 26 -9.61 7.08 40.51
C LEU A 26 -9.29 8.47 39.91
N PRO A 27 -9.63 9.55 40.62
CA PRO A 27 -10.07 10.83 40.10
C PRO A 27 -8.97 11.89 40.12
N ARG A 28 -9.31 13.06 39.57
CA ARG A 28 -8.59 14.35 39.74
C ARG A 28 -7.21 14.42 39.09
N VAL A 29 -7.14 15.20 38.02
CA VAL A 29 -5.96 16.00 37.71
C VAL A 29 -6.26 17.44 38.11
N ILE A 30 -5.59 17.81 39.20
CA ILE A 30 -5.29 19.16 39.65
C ILE A 30 -4.16 19.68 38.75
N THR A 31 -4.00 21.02 38.76
CA THR A 31 -2.73 21.74 38.57
C THR A 31 -2.25 21.92 37.12
N MET A 32 -1.58 22.99 36.73
CA MET A 32 -0.71 23.88 37.47
C MET A 32 -0.37 25.11 36.61
N LEU A 33 -0.11 26.22 37.30
CA LEU A 33 0.96 27.21 37.04
C LEU A 33 1.03 27.99 35.72
N GLY A 34 1.14 29.32 35.90
CA GLY A 34 1.70 30.24 34.91
C GLY A 34 1.54 31.70 35.30
N PHE A 35 2.23 32.16 36.34
CA PHE A 35 2.34 33.58 36.73
C PHE A 35 3.75 34.09 36.40
N ALA A 36 3.87 35.20 35.66
CA ALA A 36 4.89 36.28 35.73
C ALA A 36 4.72 37.19 34.48
N LEU A 37 4.22 38.43 34.58
CA LEU A 37 4.92 39.72 34.83
C LEU A 37 6.14 39.96 33.91
N LEU A 38 6.36 41.09 33.22
CA LEU A 38 6.08 42.53 33.41
C LEU A 38 5.71 43.17 32.04
N THR A 39 5.04 44.33 31.89
CA THR A 39 5.37 45.67 32.44
C THR A 39 4.12 46.58 32.50
N ALA A 40 3.89 47.19 33.65
CA ALA A 40 3.11 48.42 33.80
C ALA A 40 3.81 49.30 34.84
N CYS A 41 4.00 50.59 34.51
CA CYS A 41 4.35 51.63 35.47
C CYS A 41 3.09 52.10 36.21
N GLY A 42 3.18 52.25 37.54
CA GLY A 42 2.22 52.98 38.37
C GLY A 42 2.34 54.50 38.19
N GLY A 43 1.58 55.36 38.85
CA GLY A 43 0.60 55.20 39.92
C GLY A 43 0.29 56.59 40.54
N GLY A 44 -0.69 56.64 41.46
CA GLY A 44 -0.98 57.76 42.38
C GLY A 44 -1.80 58.91 41.77
N GLY A 45 -2.92 59.40 42.33
CA GLY A 45 -3.36 59.44 43.73
C GLY A 45 -3.28 60.88 44.23
N ASP A 46 -4.43 61.54 44.45
CA ASP A 46 -4.71 62.48 45.56
C ASP A 46 -5.96 63.34 45.28
N ALA A 47 -6.89 63.36 46.25
CA ALA A 47 -7.88 64.42 46.44
C ALA A 47 -8.00 64.71 47.94
N THR A 48 -7.25 65.72 48.37
CA THR A 48 -7.50 66.73 49.42
C THR A 48 -8.28 66.36 50.70
N GLY A 49 -7.59 66.49 51.84
CA GLY A 49 -7.88 67.58 52.81
C GLY A 49 -8.76 67.25 54.03
N PRO A 50 -8.27 67.46 55.28
CA PRO A 50 -8.91 67.00 56.52
C PRO A 50 -9.66 68.10 57.29
N GLY A 51 -10.49 67.73 58.27
CA GLY A 51 -11.16 68.68 59.17
C GLY A 51 -11.83 68.02 60.38
N THR A 52 -11.47 68.51 61.56
CA THR A 52 -11.67 68.00 62.92
C THR A 52 -12.99 68.41 63.60
N GLY A 53 -13.57 67.50 64.41
CA GLY A 53 -13.93 67.70 65.82
C GLY A 53 -15.06 68.67 66.26
N GLY A 54 -15.95 68.17 67.14
CA GLY A 54 -16.64 68.99 68.17
C GLY A 54 -18.15 68.78 68.28
N GLY A 55 -18.63 68.20 69.39
CA GLY A 55 -20.05 67.90 69.67
C GLY A 55 -20.84 69.02 70.35
N GLY A 56 -22.17 68.94 70.25
CA GLY A 56 -23.20 69.76 70.91
C GLY A 56 -24.57 69.02 70.95
N PRO A 57 -25.53 69.44 71.81
CA PRO A 57 -26.58 68.60 72.45
C PRO A 57 -27.76 68.17 71.55
N PRO A 58 -28.58 67.16 71.96
CA PRO A 58 -29.42 66.38 71.06
C PRO A 58 -30.68 67.12 70.59
N VAL A 59 -30.83 67.23 69.28
CA VAL A 59 -32.10 67.54 68.59
C VAL A 59 -33.04 66.34 68.72
N THR A 60 -34.30 66.56 69.10
CA THR A 60 -35.35 65.53 68.96
C THR A 60 -35.41 65.12 67.48
N PRO A 61 -35.14 63.85 67.15
CA PRO A 61 -34.92 63.49 65.76
C PRO A 61 -36.24 63.43 64.99
N VAL A 62 -36.36 64.26 63.96
CA VAL A 62 -37.48 64.26 63.00
C VAL A 62 -37.11 63.37 61.82
N ALA A 63 -38.08 62.61 61.30
CA ALA A 63 -37.90 61.79 60.11
C ALA A 63 -37.39 62.64 58.93
N SER A 64 -36.27 62.24 58.33
CA SER A 64 -35.65 62.91 57.18
C SER A 64 -35.73 62.08 55.90
N ARG A 65 -35.72 60.75 56.01
CA ARG A 65 -35.84 59.81 54.89
C ARG A 65 -36.54 58.51 55.28
N ILE A 66 -37.12 57.85 54.28
CA ILE A 66 -37.68 56.49 54.40
C ILE A 66 -36.89 55.58 53.47
N ASP A 67 -36.24 54.58 54.03
CA ASP A 67 -35.55 53.55 53.26
C ASP A 67 -36.51 52.36 53.09
N LEU A 68 -36.93 52.09 51.84
CA LEU A 68 -37.76 50.94 51.50
C LEU A 68 -36.91 49.69 51.26
N SER A 69 -37.43 48.51 51.60
CA SER A 69 -36.74 47.24 51.33
C SER A 69 -36.58 46.92 49.85
N ALA A 70 -37.31 47.61 48.98
CA ALA A 70 -37.20 47.52 47.53
C ALA A 70 -37.36 48.91 46.90
N SER A 71 -36.76 49.13 45.74
CA SER A 71 -36.91 50.36 44.94
C SER A 71 -37.95 50.25 43.82
N ALA A 72 -38.30 49.02 43.42
CA ALA A 72 -39.45 48.69 42.58
C ALA A 72 -39.92 47.24 42.88
N VAL A 73 -41.20 46.96 42.65
CA VAL A 73 -41.81 45.62 42.83
C VAL A 73 -42.46 45.18 41.52
N GLY A 74 -42.13 43.98 41.06
CA GLY A 74 -42.68 43.38 39.84
C GLY A 74 -43.54 42.18 40.20
N LEU A 75 -44.85 42.26 39.98
CA LEU A 75 -45.78 41.18 40.30
C LEU A 75 -46.20 40.44 39.03
N GLY A 76 -46.03 39.12 39.06
CA GLY A 76 -46.09 38.27 37.88
C GLY A 76 -47.46 37.90 37.34
N ALA A 77 -48.50 38.07 38.15
CA ALA A 77 -49.87 37.72 37.82
C ALA A 77 -50.84 38.46 38.74
N VAL A 78 -52.09 38.62 38.31
CA VAL A 78 -53.17 39.14 39.16
C VAL A 78 -53.35 38.22 40.38
N GLY A 79 -53.37 38.80 41.58
CA GLY A 79 -53.44 38.11 42.86
C GLY A 79 -52.09 37.80 43.52
N ALA A 80 -50.97 37.94 42.80
CA ALA A 80 -49.63 37.82 43.39
C ALA A 80 -49.39 38.94 44.41
N SER A 81 -48.75 38.64 45.53
CA SER A 81 -48.51 39.60 46.62
C SER A 81 -47.06 39.59 47.09
N GLU A 82 -46.54 40.75 47.49
CA GLU A 82 -45.18 40.91 48.01
C GLU A 82 -45.17 41.84 49.24
N ASN A 83 -44.37 41.49 50.25
CA ASN A 83 -44.23 42.29 51.47
C ASN A 83 -43.05 43.25 51.35
N VAL A 84 -43.28 44.51 51.72
CA VAL A 84 -42.28 45.57 51.72
C VAL A 84 -42.21 46.17 53.12
N THR A 85 -41.00 46.40 53.61
CA THR A 85 -40.76 47.09 54.88
C THR A 85 -40.17 48.47 54.65
N ALA A 86 -40.52 49.43 55.51
CA ALA A 86 -39.98 50.78 55.52
C ALA A 86 -39.22 51.04 56.83
N LEU A 87 -38.00 51.58 56.72
CA LEU A 87 -37.21 52.03 57.87
C LEU A 87 -37.10 53.56 57.83
N VAL A 88 -37.64 54.23 58.86
CA VAL A 88 -37.62 55.69 58.96
C VAL A 88 -36.37 56.13 59.71
N ARG A 89 -35.64 57.11 59.15
CA ARG A 89 -34.38 57.60 59.74
C ARG A 89 -34.36 59.11 59.87
N ASP A 90 -33.61 59.61 60.84
CA ASP A 90 -33.41 61.05 61.07
C ASP A 90 -32.35 61.66 60.14
N GLY A 91 -32.11 62.97 60.25
CA GLY A 91 -31.12 63.72 59.44
C GLY A 91 -29.68 63.24 59.60
N SER A 92 -29.38 62.47 60.65
CA SER A 92 -28.08 61.88 60.93
C SER A 92 -27.98 60.41 60.50
N GLY A 93 -29.08 59.81 60.02
CA GLY A 93 -29.16 58.42 59.56
C GLY A 93 -29.49 57.37 60.62
N ASN A 94 -29.82 57.80 61.85
CA ASN A 94 -30.22 56.88 62.91
C ASN A 94 -31.66 56.41 62.70
N LEU A 95 -31.96 55.16 63.08
CA LEU A 95 -33.30 54.58 62.96
C LEU A 95 -34.25 55.17 64.00
N LEU A 96 -35.40 55.66 63.55
CA LEU A 96 -36.48 56.14 64.41
C LEU A 96 -37.48 55.00 64.65
N SER A 97 -37.18 54.19 65.67
CA SER A 97 -37.95 52.97 65.96
C SER A 97 -39.40 53.22 66.39
N SER A 98 -39.76 54.42 66.85
CA SER A 98 -41.14 54.81 67.19
C SER A 98 -41.89 55.53 66.07
N ALA A 99 -41.27 55.76 64.90
CA ALA A 99 -41.92 56.42 63.77
C ALA A 99 -42.89 55.45 63.07
N THR A 100 -44.12 55.90 62.83
CA THR A 100 -45.15 55.13 62.11
C THR A 100 -45.18 55.49 60.63
N VAL A 101 -45.26 54.48 59.76
CA VAL A 101 -45.41 54.64 58.30
C VAL A 101 -46.84 54.31 57.87
N SER A 102 -47.43 55.18 57.05
CA SER A 102 -48.69 54.93 56.33
C SER A 102 -48.43 54.63 54.86
N TRP A 103 -49.20 53.72 54.28
CA TRP A 103 -49.04 53.25 52.90
C TRP A 103 -50.29 53.52 52.08
N SER A 104 -50.11 53.89 50.81
CA SER A 104 -51.22 54.10 49.87
C SER A 104 -50.83 53.70 48.45
N SER A 105 -51.82 53.27 47.66
CA SER A 105 -51.64 52.99 46.23
C SER A 105 -52.16 54.14 45.39
N ALA A 106 -51.39 54.55 44.38
CA ALA A 106 -51.80 55.55 43.40
C ALA A 106 -52.91 55.04 42.46
N ASP A 107 -52.96 53.72 42.22
CA ASP A 107 -54.02 53.04 41.47
C ASP A 107 -54.25 51.66 42.04
N ILE A 108 -55.23 51.58 42.94
CA ILE A 108 -55.63 50.36 43.64
C ILE A 108 -56.19 49.29 42.69
N THR A 109 -56.61 49.66 41.47
CA THR A 109 -57.13 48.71 40.49
C THR A 109 -56.03 47.91 39.80
N VAL A 110 -54.80 48.44 39.76
CA VAL A 110 -53.61 47.75 39.25
C VAL A 110 -52.89 46.99 40.36
N ALA A 111 -52.61 47.63 41.50
CA ALA A 111 -52.08 46.96 42.68
C ALA A 111 -52.59 47.63 43.96
N ASP A 112 -53.07 46.81 44.88
CA ASP A 112 -53.56 47.23 46.19
C ASP A 112 -52.48 47.07 47.25
N VAL A 113 -52.52 47.85 48.33
CA VAL A 113 -51.58 47.77 49.44
C VAL A 113 -52.32 47.72 50.77
N SER A 114 -51.97 46.74 51.61
CA SER A 114 -52.57 46.56 52.94
C SER A 114 -51.50 46.33 54.01
N GLY A 115 -51.61 47.05 55.13
CA GLY A 115 -50.69 46.96 56.28
C GLY A 115 -50.66 48.25 57.10
N SER A 116 -50.28 48.16 58.39
CA SER A 116 -50.14 49.30 59.30
C SER A 116 -48.77 49.31 59.96
N GLY A 117 -48.07 50.45 59.93
CA GLY A 117 -46.72 50.60 60.48
C GLY A 117 -45.62 50.31 59.44
N ASN A 118 -44.50 49.78 59.90
CA ASN A 118 -43.26 49.70 59.09
C ASN A 118 -43.25 48.54 58.06
N THR A 119 -44.39 47.88 57.81
CA THR A 119 -44.51 46.78 56.85
C THR A 119 -45.86 46.82 56.15
N ALA A 120 -45.88 46.59 54.84
CA ALA A 120 -47.09 46.50 54.03
C ALA A 120 -46.99 45.39 52.98
N THR A 121 -48.12 44.79 52.63
CA THR A 121 -48.27 43.78 51.60
C THR A 121 -48.93 44.40 50.36
N ILE A 122 -48.23 44.36 49.23
CA ILE A 122 -48.71 44.84 47.93
C ILE A 122 -49.27 43.65 47.17
N THR A 123 -50.50 43.73 46.68
CA THR A 123 -51.20 42.66 45.94
C THR A 123 -51.60 43.15 44.55
N ALA A 124 -51.18 42.44 43.50
CA ALA A 124 -51.56 42.74 42.13
C ALA A 124 -53.07 42.50 41.90
N ARG A 125 -53.74 43.44 41.22
CA ARG A 125 -55.18 43.42 40.94
C ARG A 125 -55.47 43.40 39.44
N ALA A 126 -54.67 44.07 38.62
CA ALA A 126 -54.78 44.04 37.16
C ALA A 126 -53.41 44.31 36.50
N PRO A 127 -53.19 43.89 35.24
CA PRO A 127 -52.01 44.27 34.48
C PRO A 127 -51.90 45.79 34.32
N GLY A 128 -50.70 46.33 34.52
CA GLY A 128 -50.47 47.77 34.46
C GLY A 128 -49.30 48.22 35.32
N ARG A 129 -49.07 49.53 35.39
CA ARG A 129 -48.06 50.14 36.25
C ARG A 129 -48.74 51.12 37.22
N THR A 130 -48.38 51.04 38.49
CA THR A 130 -48.84 51.95 39.54
C THR A 130 -47.70 52.23 40.51
N THR A 131 -47.90 53.12 41.48
CA THR A 131 -46.92 53.43 42.52
C THR A 131 -47.56 53.26 43.90
N ILE A 132 -46.79 52.69 44.82
CA ILE A 132 -47.14 52.60 46.24
C ILE A 132 -46.30 53.61 47.01
N ARG A 133 -46.95 54.51 47.75
CA ARG A 133 -46.29 55.58 48.51
C ARG A 133 -46.26 55.25 49.99
N ALA A 134 -45.06 55.25 50.58
CA ALA A 134 -44.82 55.18 52.03
C ALA A 134 -44.64 56.59 52.60
N THR A 135 -45.29 56.92 53.72
CA THR A 135 -45.24 58.26 54.34
C THR A 135 -45.03 58.18 55.85
N SER A 136 -44.13 58.99 56.41
CA SER A 136 -43.93 59.14 57.86
C SER A 136 -43.61 60.59 58.19
N GLY A 137 -44.50 61.26 58.92
CA GLY A 137 -44.43 62.72 59.10
C GLY A 137 -44.56 63.45 57.76
N ALA A 138 -43.60 64.34 57.45
CA ALA A 138 -43.55 65.10 56.19
C ALA A 138 -42.76 64.41 55.06
N VAL A 139 -42.18 63.23 55.32
CA VAL A 139 -41.32 62.52 54.37
C VAL A 139 -42.10 61.41 53.68
N THR A 140 -41.99 61.35 52.36
CA THR A 140 -42.60 60.31 51.52
C THR A 140 -41.57 59.63 50.64
N GLN A 141 -41.72 58.33 50.39
CA GLN A 141 -40.94 57.58 49.41
C GLN A 141 -41.86 56.72 48.55
N ASP A 142 -41.70 56.83 47.24
CA ASP A 142 -42.50 56.08 46.26
C ASP A 142 -41.78 54.79 45.84
N LEU A 143 -42.58 53.76 45.63
CA LEU A 143 -42.21 52.45 45.12
C LEU A 143 -42.99 52.16 43.84
N ALA A 144 -42.29 51.99 42.72
CA ALA A 144 -42.94 51.61 41.47
C ALA A 144 -43.39 50.14 41.51
N VAL A 145 -44.63 49.87 41.10
CA VAL A 145 -45.20 48.52 40.99
C VAL A 145 -45.64 48.25 39.55
N THR A 146 -45.15 47.16 38.97
CA THR A 146 -45.54 46.71 37.62
C THR A 146 -46.17 45.32 37.68
N VAL A 147 -47.30 45.14 36.99
CA VAL A 147 -47.99 43.85 36.83
C VAL A 147 -48.04 43.50 35.33
N SER A 148 -47.41 42.40 34.93
CA SER A 148 -47.12 42.05 33.52
C SER A 148 -47.95 40.86 32.99
N ILE A 149 -48.06 40.68 31.65
CA ILE A 149 -48.76 39.54 31.00
C ILE A 149 -47.92 38.77 29.95
N ILE A 150 -48.21 37.48 29.77
CA ILE A 150 -47.68 36.61 28.70
C ILE A 150 -48.69 36.58 27.54
N ARG A 151 -48.24 36.67 26.28
CA ARG A 151 -49.07 36.68 25.05
C ARG A 151 -49.06 35.36 24.28
N GLY A 152 -47.97 34.60 24.33
CA GLY A 152 -47.83 33.32 23.60
C GLY A 152 -46.73 32.40 24.14
N ILE A 153 -46.86 31.10 23.91
CA ILE A 153 -45.85 30.08 24.25
C ILE A 153 -45.61 29.18 23.02
N THR A 154 -44.37 28.81 22.75
CA THR A 154 -44.02 27.79 21.73
C THR A 154 -43.08 26.75 22.32
N LEU A 155 -43.28 25.47 21.95
CA LEU A 155 -42.39 24.35 22.29
C LEU A 155 -41.70 23.78 21.04
N PRO A 156 -40.51 23.17 21.18
CA PRO A 156 -39.84 22.46 20.07
C PRO A 156 -40.70 21.31 19.52
N ALA A 157 -40.67 21.10 18.20
CA ALA A 157 -41.44 20.03 17.55
C ALA A 157 -40.83 18.65 17.81
N SER A 158 -41.61 17.76 18.45
CA SER A 158 -41.37 16.34 18.74
C SER A 158 -40.00 15.96 19.31
N SER A 159 -39.98 15.37 20.51
CA SER A 159 -38.73 14.98 21.19
C SER A 159 -38.76 13.51 21.62
N GLN A 160 -37.60 12.85 21.64
CA GLN A 160 -37.47 11.48 22.14
C GLN A 160 -36.62 11.46 23.41
N VAL A 161 -37.08 10.70 24.41
CA VAL A 161 -36.34 10.43 25.64
C VAL A 161 -36.37 8.93 25.93
N ARG A 162 -35.39 8.39 26.64
CA ARG A 162 -35.38 6.97 27.01
C ARG A 162 -36.13 6.77 28.34
N ALA A 163 -36.73 5.60 28.55
CA ALA A 163 -37.32 5.26 29.85
C ALA A 163 -36.25 5.31 30.96
N GLY A 164 -36.52 6.02 32.05
CA GLY A 164 -35.59 6.37 33.12
C GLY A 164 -34.67 7.58 32.83
N GLY A 165 -34.62 8.05 31.58
CA GLY A 165 -33.84 9.23 31.17
C GLY A 165 -34.62 10.53 31.34
N SER A 166 -33.90 11.65 31.45
CA SER A 166 -34.51 12.98 31.52
C SER A 166 -33.98 13.89 30.42
N MET A 167 -34.83 14.80 29.95
CA MET A 167 -34.47 15.88 29.03
C MET A 167 -35.15 17.18 29.46
N ILE A 168 -34.63 18.32 29.02
CA ILE A 168 -35.20 19.63 29.36
C ILE A 168 -35.87 20.21 28.10
N LEU A 169 -37.16 20.52 28.20
CA LEU A 169 -37.89 21.30 27.22
C LEU A 169 -37.88 22.77 27.64
N THR A 170 -37.20 23.60 26.85
CA THR A 170 -37.15 25.04 27.07
C THR A 170 -38.21 25.72 26.20
N PRO A 171 -39.26 26.32 26.78
CA PRO A 171 -40.29 27.02 26.03
C PRO A 171 -39.79 28.40 25.62
N THR A 172 -40.23 28.86 24.44
CA THR A 172 -40.03 30.25 24.02
C THR A 172 -41.30 31.04 24.34
N LEU A 173 -41.16 32.13 25.09
CA LEU A 173 -42.27 32.99 25.52
C LEU A 173 -42.32 34.28 24.70
N ASP A 174 -43.53 34.65 24.28
CA ASP A 174 -43.85 35.99 23.80
C ASP A 174 -44.52 36.77 24.94
N ALA A 175 -43.79 37.68 25.58
CA ALA A 175 -44.23 38.43 26.77
C ALA A 175 -43.64 39.84 26.85
N GLU A 176 -44.32 40.77 27.51
CA GLU A 176 -43.82 42.14 27.71
C GLU A 176 -42.64 42.18 28.71
N GLN A 177 -41.71 43.12 28.48
CA GLN A 177 -40.43 43.21 29.21
C GLN A 177 -40.67 43.37 30.72
N GLY A 178 -40.31 42.34 31.50
CA GLY A 178 -40.53 42.26 32.95
C GLY A 178 -41.68 41.33 33.39
N ALA A 179 -42.22 40.49 32.51
CA ALA A 179 -43.18 39.45 32.89
C ALA A 179 -42.56 38.30 33.70
N ALA A 180 -43.15 37.95 34.83
CA ALA A 180 -42.73 36.77 35.58
C ALA A 180 -43.09 35.50 34.80
N THR A 181 -42.12 34.62 34.63
CA THR A 181 -42.15 33.42 33.77
C THR A 181 -42.87 32.23 34.41
N ALA A 182 -43.96 32.48 35.15
CA ALA A 182 -44.67 31.42 35.86
C ALA A 182 -45.45 30.54 34.85
N LEU A 183 -44.90 29.36 34.57
CA LEU A 183 -45.45 28.38 33.63
C LEU A 183 -45.90 27.12 34.37
N ARG A 184 -47.07 26.59 34.01
CA ARG A 184 -47.56 25.29 34.47
C ARG A 184 -47.30 24.25 33.40
N TRP A 185 -46.57 23.21 33.77
CA TRP A 185 -46.26 22.06 32.93
C TRP A 185 -47.11 20.86 33.34
N GLU A 186 -47.54 20.10 32.35
CA GLU A 186 -48.35 18.90 32.53
C GLU A 186 -48.00 17.88 31.46
N SER A 187 -47.97 16.61 31.85
CA SER A 187 -47.91 15.50 30.92
C SER A 187 -49.31 14.93 30.76
N ALA A 188 -49.75 14.70 29.52
CA ALA A 188 -51.04 14.08 29.24
C ALA A 188 -51.11 12.65 29.79
N ASP A 189 -49.96 11.97 29.92
CA ASP A 189 -49.84 10.68 30.57
C ASP A 189 -48.54 10.62 31.42
N PRO A 190 -48.65 10.92 32.73
CA PRO A 190 -47.54 10.87 33.68
C PRO A 190 -46.92 9.47 33.83
N THR A 191 -47.66 8.41 33.47
CA THR A 191 -47.15 7.03 33.55
C THR A 191 -46.18 6.71 32.42
N ILE A 192 -46.25 7.45 31.31
CA ILE A 192 -45.31 7.36 30.18
C ILE A 192 -44.16 8.34 30.38
N ALA A 193 -44.44 9.61 30.70
CA ALA A 193 -43.40 10.58 31.04
C ALA A 193 -43.90 11.63 32.03
N ASN A 194 -43.08 11.96 33.02
CA ASN A 194 -43.35 13.03 33.98
C ASN A 194 -42.69 14.32 33.54
N VAL A 195 -43.30 15.47 33.85
CA VAL A 195 -42.70 16.78 33.57
C VAL A 195 -42.84 17.71 34.78
N ALA A 196 -41.73 18.35 35.16
CA ALA A 196 -41.70 19.35 36.21
C ALA A 196 -40.77 20.49 35.80
N SER A 197 -41.27 21.72 35.78
CA SER A 197 -40.50 22.94 35.42
C SER A 197 -39.71 22.80 34.10
N GLY A 198 -40.30 22.15 33.10
CA GLY A 198 -39.68 21.90 31.80
C GLY A 198 -38.77 20.66 31.74
N VAL A 199 -38.41 20.03 32.85
CA VAL A 199 -37.65 18.77 32.86
C VAL A 199 -38.62 17.61 32.69
N VAL A 200 -38.47 16.89 31.58
CA VAL A 200 -39.26 15.72 31.22
C VAL A 200 -38.46 14.45 31.49
N THR A 201 -39.00 13.55 32.32
CA THR A 201 -38.42 12.25 32.61
C THR A 201 -39.29 11.15 31.99
N GLY A 202 -38.70 10.34 31.11
CA GLY A 202 -39.37 9.16 30.57
C GLY A 202 -39.55 8.12 31.68
N VAL A 203 -40.76 7.60 31.86
CA VAL A 203 -41.13 6.64 32.91
C VAL A 203 -41.33 5.25 32.30
N SER A 204 -42.13 5.15 31.25
CA SER A 204 -42.42 3.88 30.57
C SER A 204 -42.55 4.07 29.07
N LEU A 205 -42.44 2.97 28.30
CA LEU A 205 -42.42 3.02 26.84
C LEU A 205 -43.77 3.46 26.27
N GLY A 206 -43.75 4.38 25.32
CA GLY A 206 -44.96 4.91 24.69
C GLY A 206 -44.80 6.34 24.22
N THR A 207 -45.84 6.91 23.63
CA THR A 207 -45.87 8.32 23.23
C THR A 207 -46.90 9.05 24.08
N THR A 208 -46.48 10.17 24.68
CA THR A 208 -47.36 11.07 25.43
C THR A 208 -47.16 12.50 24.96
N THR A 209 -48.07 13.40 25.32
CA THR A 209 -47.97 14.82 24.96
C THR A 209 -47.60 15.64 26.18
N ILE A 210 -46.56 16.46 26.07
CA ILE A 210 -46.19 17.43 27.10
C ILE A 210 -46.85 18.78 26.77
N ARG A 211 -47.58 19.33 27.74
CA ARG A 211 -48.27 20.62 27.64
C ARG A 211 -47.66 21.63 28.61
N VAL A 212 -47.54 22.87 28.16
CA VAL A 212 -47.20 24.03 28.99
C VAL A 212 -48.26 25.11 28.84
N SER A 213 -48.58 25.81 29.93
CA SER A 213 -49.57 26.89 29.99
C SER A 213 -49.10 28.05 30.87
N ALA A 214 -49.51 29.27 30.56
CA ALA A 214 -49.21 30.44 31.39
C ALA A 214 -50.06 30.45 32.68
N ILE A 215 -49.44 30.67 33.84
CA ILE A 215 -50.16 30.78 35.11
C ILE A 215 -50.85 32.15 35.17
N GLY A 216 -52.18 32.18 35.05
CA GLY A 216 -53.00 33.41 35.06
C GLY A 216 -53.91 33.58 33.84
N ASP A 217 -53.61 32.94 32.72
CA ASP A 217 -54.52 32.76 31.57
C ASP A 217 -54.32 31.39 30.93
N SER A 218 -55.16 30.43 31.34
CA SER A 218 -55.09 29.03 30.91
C SER A 218 -55.34 28.79 29.41
N ARG A 219 -55.72 29.83 28.65
CA ARG A 219 -55.92 29.75 27.19
C ARG A 219 -54.59 29.82 26.42
N ILE A 220 -53.54 30.37 27.02
CA ILE A 220 -52.22 30.51 26.38
C ILE A 220 -51.40 29.25 26.68
N THR A 221 -51.37 28.31 25.73
CA THR A 221 -50.73 26.99 25.90
C THR A 221 -49.97 26.52 24.67
N ALA A 222 -48.97 25.66 24.86
CA ALA A 222 -48.27 24.94 23.80
C ALA A 222 -48.13 23.46 24.15
N THR A 223 -48.09 22.60 23.13
CA THR A 223 -47.98 21.14 23.28
C THR A 223 -46.92 20.58 22.36
N THR A 224 -46.24 19.51 22.78
CA THR A 224 -45.35 18.72 21.91
C THR A 224 -45.48 17.23 22.21
N ALA A 225 -45.38 16.39 21.17
CA ALA A 225 -45.38 14.94 21.34
C ALA A 225 -44.01 14.45 21.79
N LEU A 226 -43.99 13.57 22.79
CA LEU A 226 -42.81 12.95 23.35
C LEU A 226 -42.92 11.43 23.24
N THR A 227 -41.96 10.79 22.57
CA THR A 227 -41.87 9.33 22.52
C THR A 227 -40.79 8.81 23.45
N VAL A 228 -41.17 7.93 24.37
CA VAL A 228 -40.29 7.25 25.31
C VAL A 228 -39.88 5.89 24.76
N THR A 229 -38.58 5.69 24.54
CA THR A 229 -38.01 4.50 23.86
C THR A 229 -37.16 3.62 24.79
N GLY A 230 -36.99 2.33 24.46
CA GLY A 230 -36.24 1.32 25.21
C GLY A 230 -35.47 0.32 24.33
N PRO A 231 -34.64 -0.58 24.91
CA PRO A 231 -33.85 -1.58 24.16
C PRO A 231 -34.72 -2.69 23.52
N ARG A 232 -34.14 -3.54 22.64
CA ARG A 232 -34.91 -4.46 21.76
C ARG A 232 -34.95 -5.95 22.18
N SER A 233 -33.91 -6.56 22.77
CA SER A 233 -33.96 -7.98 23.26
C SER A 233 -32.80 -8.41 24.19
N VAL A 234 -32.92 -9.58 24.85
CA VAL A 234 -31.89 -10.29 25.65
C VAL A 234 -31.84 -11.77 25.22
N VAL A 235 -30.64 -12.35 25.05
CA VAL A 235 -30.47 -13.75 24.59
C VAL A 235 -29.36 -14.49 25.36
N ILE A 236 -29.64 -15.73 25.81
CA ILE A 236 -28.69 -16.68 26.41
C ILE A 236 -27.95 -17.44 25.31
N SER A 237 -26.64 -17.61 25.47
CA SER A 237 -25.78 -18.39 24.58
C SER A 237 -24.85 -19.33 25.36
N ASN A 238 -24.30 -20.33 24.65
CA ASN A 238 -23.36 -21.35 25.16
C ASN A 238 -23.97 -22.42 26.09
N VAL A 239 -25.14 -22.99 25.73
CA VAL A 239 -25.88 -23.97 26.55
C VAL A 239 -25.73 -25.42 26.03
N PRO A 240 -25.29 -26.40 26.86
CA PRO A 240 -25.28 -27.84 26.52
C PRO A 240 -26.65 -28.51 26.70
N GLU A 241 -26.84 -29.67 26.05
CA GLU A 241 -28.12 -30.42 26.06
C GLU A 241 -28.42 -31.14 27.40
N GLU A 242 -27.40 -31.69 28.08
CA GLU A 242 -27.49 -32.30 29.43
C GLU A 242 -26.22 -32.02 30.27
N LEU A 243 -26.31 -32.13 31.62
CA LEU A 243 -25.18 -32.09 32.57
C LEU A 243 -25.24 -33.28 33.55
N PHE A 244 -24.11 -33.84 33.97
CA PHE A 244 -24.10 -34.90 35.00
C PHE A 244 -23.94 -34.33 36.42
N LEU A 245 -24.47 -35.03 37.43
CA LEU A 245 -24.39 -34.59 38.83
C LEU A 245 -22.93 -34.35 39.25
N GLY A 246 -22.59 -33.11 39.60
CA GLY A 246 -21.24 -32.67 39.98
C GLY A 246 -20.50 -31.86 38.92
N GLU A 247 -21.02 -31.72 37.70
CA GLU A 247 -20.42 -30.91 36.63
C GLU A 247 -20.83 -29.42 36.69
N ASP A 248 -20.06 -28.54 36.04
CA ASP A 248 -20.38 -27.13 35.88
C ASP A 248 -20.06 -26.56 34.49
N ARG A 249 -20.76 -25.47 34.10
CA ARG A 249 -20.60 -24.83 32.79
C ARG A 249 -20.88 -23.32 32.83
N GLN A 250 -20.17 -22.54 32.02
CA GLN A 250 -20.34 -21.09 31.91
C GLN A 250 -21.30 -20.71 30.77
N PHE A 251 -22.42 -20.07 31.10
CA PHE A 251 -23.36 -19.50 30.12
C PHE A 251 -23.07 -18.01 29.95
N THR A 252 -23.47 -17.45 28.81
CA THR A 252 -23.30 -16.01 28.49
C THR A 252 -24.62 -15.41 28.06
N ALA A 253 -24.85 -14.11 28.30
CA ALA A 253 -26.03 -13.42 27.81
C ALA A 253 -25.66 -12.05 27.23
N VAL A 254 -26.31 -11.71 26.11
CA VAL A 254 -26.09 -10.45 25.39
C VAL A 254 -27.40 -9.65 25.36
N VAL A 255 -27.31 -8.36 25.70
CA VAL A 255 -28.40 -7.38 25.54
C VAL A 255 -28.13 -6.62 24.25
N ASP A 256 -29.06 -6.62 23.29
CA ASP A 256 -28.90 -5.91 22.02
C ASP A 256 -29.13 -4.39 22.22
N VAL A 257 -28.07 -3.58 22.11
CA VAL A 257 -28.10 -2.11 22.14
C VAL A 257 -27.04 -1.53 21.18
N ASP A 258 -27.46 -0.61 20.32
CA ASP A 258 -26.57 0.24 19.52
C ASP A 258 -25.62 1.05 20.43
N GLY A 259 -24.41 0.54 20.60
CA GLY A 259 -23.28 1.27 21.19
C GLY A 259 -23.21 1.28 22.71
N ASN A 260 -22.46 0.29 23.24
CA ASN A 260 -21.73 0.26 24.51
C ASN A 260 -22.39 -0.40 25.74
N GLU A 261 -21.90 -1.64 26.00
CA GLU A 261 -21.83 -2.49 27.19
C GLU A 261 -22.94 -2.50 28.27
N SER A 262 -23.54 -3.70 28.36
CA SER A 262 -24.32 -4.30 29.45
C SER A 262 -23.96 -3.82 30.84
N ARG A 263 -24.93 -3.21 31.56
CA ARG A 263 -25.06 -3.31 33.02
C ARG A 263 -26.51 -3.24 33.46
N ALA A 264 -27.19 -4.38 33.36
CA ALA A 264 -27.72 -5.09 34.53
C ALA A 264 -28.65 -6.24 34.06
N ILE A 265 -28.14 -7.47 34.21
CA ILE A 265 -28.85 -8.71 33.95
C ILE A 265 -28.76 -9.59 35.20
N GLU A 266 -29.83 -10.29 35.52
CA GLU A 266 -29.91 -11.23 36.64
C GLU A 266 -30.10 -12.64 36.11
N TRP A 267 -29.25 -13.54 36.57
CA TRP A 267 -29.37 -14.97 36.33
C TRP A 267 -30.12 -15.64 37.48
N SER A 268 -31.01 -16.57 37.15
CA SER A 268 -31.70 -17.37 38.16
C SER A 268 -31.91 -18.80 37.68
N SER A 269 -31.96 -19.75 38.62
CA SER A 269 -32.34 -21.13 38.34
C SER A 269 -33.74 -21.40 38.88
N GLY A 270 -34.58 -22.02 38.05
CA GLY A 270 -35.92 -22.46 38.43
C GLY A 270 -35.93 -23.66 39.37
N ALA A 271 -34.81 -24.37 39.52
CA ALA A 271 -34.65 -25.46 40.49
C ALA A 271 -33.22 -25.48 41.04
N PRO A 272 -32.88 -24.59 42.00
CA PRO A 272 -31.52 -24.48 42.52
C PRO A 272 -30.99 -25.77 43.13
N SER A 273 -31.85 -26.61 43.72
CA SER A 273 -31.48 -27.93 44.26
C SER A 273 -31.11 -28.96 43.18
N VAL A 274 -31.37 -28.67 41.91
CA VAL A 274 -31.00 -29.50 40.75
C VAL A 274 -29.79 -28.88 40.04
N ALA A 275 -29.85 -27.60 39.72
CA ALA A 275 -28.71 -26.83 39.22
C ALA A 275 -28.73 -25.40 39.74
N THR A 276 -27.61 -24.91 40.25
CA THR A 276 -27.46 -23.51 40.69
C THR A 276 -26.83 -22.67 39.59
N VAL A 277 -27.07 -21.35 39.57
CA VAL A 277 -26.40 -20.42 38.65
C VAL A 277 -25.86 -19.22 39.41
N THR A 278 -24.62 -18.82 39.14
CA THR A 278 -24.00 -17.64 39.74
C THR A 278 -24.43 -16.35 39.04
N SER A 279 -24.21 -15.21 39.68
CA SER A 279 -24.47 -13.88 39.08
C SER A 279 -23.65 -13.61 37.81
N SER A 280 -22.57 -14.34 37.59
CA SER A 280 -21.76 -14.29 36.36
C SER A 280 -22.23 -15.26 35.27
N GLY A 281 -23.26 -16.09 35.51
CA GLY A 281 -23.78 -17.07 34.55
C GLY A 281 -23.13 -18.46 34.60
N ARG A 282 -22.38 -18.81 35.66
CA ARG A 282 -21.82 -20.17 35.84
C ARG A 282 -22.86 -21.09 36.47
N VAL A 283 -23.22 -22.18 35.79
CA VAL A 283 -24.23 -23.16 36.20
C VAL A 283 -23.56 -24.41 36.76
N ILE A 284 -23.97 -24.89 37.95
CA ILE A 284 -23.42 -26.10 38.61
C ILE A 284 -24.55 -27.09 38.88
N ALA A 285 -24.41 -28.33 38.42
CA ALA A 285 -25.37 -29.41 38.63
C ALA A 285 -25.20 -30.06 40.01
N ILE A 286 -26.19 -29.89 40.90
CA ILE A 286 -26.11 -30.30 42.30
C ILE A 286 -27.21 -31.28 42.76
N GLY A 287 -28.19 -31.59 41.93
CA GLY A 287 -29.20 -32.62 42.22
C GLY A 287 -29.90 -33.11 40.95
N LEU A 288 -30.58 -34.25 41.05
CA LEU A 288 -31.18 -34.93 39.89
C LEU A 288 -32.49 -34.29 39.47
N GLY A 289 -32.72 -34.17 38.17
CA GLY A 289 -33.98 -33.68 37.60
C GLY A 289 -33.77 -32.59 36.54
N THR A 290 -34.81 -31.80 36.28
CA THR A 290 -34.78 -30.71 35.30
C THR A 290 -34.68 -29.36 36.00
N ALA A 291 -33.78 -28.50 35.55
CA ALA A 291 -33.68 -27.10 35.98
C ALA A 291 -33.86 -26.16 34.79
N ILE A 292 -34.49 -24.99 34.99
CA ILE A 292 -34.61 -23.95 33.95
C ILE A 292 -33.71 -22.79 34.36
N ILE A 293 -32.68 -22.49 33.57
CA ILE A 293 -31.79 -21.35 33.78
C ILE A 293 -32.36 -20.15 33.03
N ARG A 294 -32.54 -19.03 33.73
CA ARG A 294 -33.14 -17.80 33.19
C ARG A 294 -32.17 -16.64 33.29
N VAL A 295 -32.23 -15.74 32.33
CA VAL A 295 -31.61 -14.42 32.39
C VAL A 295 -32.68 -13.36 32.16
N GLN A 296 -32.64 -12.28 32.92
CA GLN A 296 -33.57 -11.17 32.79
C GLN A 296 -32.81 -9.85 32.91
N SER A 297 -33.12 -8.87 32.05
CA SER A 297 -32.65 -7.50 32.27
C SER A 297 -33.30 -6.93 33.52
N THR A 298 -32.51 -6.36 34.43
CA THR A 298 -33.06 -5.73 35.64
C THR A 298 -33.62 -4.34 35.35
N ALA A 299 -33.17 -3.68 34.28
CA ALA A 299 -33.66 -2.38 33.84
C ALA A 299 -34.98 -2.49 33.05
N PHE A 300 -35.20 -3.61 32.36
CA PHE A 300 -36.39 -3.88 31.56
C PHE A 300 -36.89 -5.30 31.84
N THR A 301 -37.74 -5.42 32.86
CA THR A 301 -38.16 -6.73 33.41
C THR A 301 -38.96 -7.59 32.43
N ASN A 302 -39.46 -7.02 31.34
CA ASN A 302 -40.07 -7.75 30.24
C ASN A 302 -39.05 -8.43 29.30
N MET A 303 -37.76 -8.07 29.37
CA MET A 303 -36.70 -8.67 28.56
C MET A 303 -36.08 -9.85 29.32
N LYS A 304 -36.47 -11.06 28.93
CA LYS A 304 -36.02 -12.31 29.53
C LYS A 304 -35.69 -13.32 28.45
N ASP A 305 -34.79 -14.22 28.78
CA ASP A 305 -34.58 -15.46 28.04
C ASP A 305 -34.37 -16.61 29.02
N SER A 306 -34.64 -17.85 28.58
CA SER A 306 -34.55 -19.02 29.45
C SER A 306 -34.25 -20.30 28.68
N VAL A 307 -33.53 -21.21 29.32
CA VAL A 307 -33.15 -22.50 28.76
C VAL A 307 -33.38 -23.64 29.76
N VAL A 308 -33.74 -24.82 29.26
CA VAL A 308 -34.00 -26.03 30.06
C VAL A 308 -32.75 -26.90 30.12
N LEU A 309 -32.39 -27.40 31.30
CA LEU A 309 -31.21 -28.24 31.58
C LEU A 309 -31.61 -29.52 32.35
N GLN A 310 -31.16 -30.69 31.91
CA GLN A 310 -31.36 -31.98 32.59
C GLN A 310 -30.12 -32.43 33.38
N VAL A 311 -30.30 -32.92 34.61
CA VAL A 311 -29.24 -33.43 35.52
C VAL A 311 -29.50 -34.87 35.98
N ARG A 312 -28.52 -35.78 35.81
CA ARG A 312 -28.63 -37.23 36.09
C ARG A 312 -27.41 -37.84 36.85
N VAL A 313 -27.56 -39.02 37.50
CA VAL A 313 -26.49 -39.82 38.17
C VAL A 313 -26.19 -41.13 37.42
N PRO A 314 -24.96 -41.66 37.48
CA PRO A 314 -24.64 -43.02 37.04
C PRO A 314 -24.92 -44.08 38.13
N ARG A 315 -25.54 -45.22 37.78
CA ARG A 315 -25.70 -46.42 38.64
C ARG A 315 -25.49 -47.67 37.77
N PHE A 316 -24.65 -48.62 38.15
CA PHE A 316 -24.46 -49.86 37.38
C PHE A 316 -23.90 -51.03 38.21
N VAL A 317 -24.23 -52.26 37.81
CA VAL A 317 -23.63 -53.51 38.31
C VAL A 317 -22.74 -54.05 37.20
N THR A 318 -21.45 -54.27 37.48
CA THR A 318 -20.54 -54.92 36.52
C THR A 318 -20.23 -56.34 36.95
N VAL A 319 -20.13 -57.23 35.98
CA VAL A 319 -19.64 -58.60 36.18
C VAL A 319 -18.29 -58.72 35.51
N SER A 320 -17.31 -59.25 36.22
CA SER A 320 -15.95 -59.49 35.74
C SER A 320 -15.56 -60.97 35.86
N PRO A 321 -14.97 -61.57 34.80
CA PRO A 321 -14.91 -61.03 33.44
C PRO A 321 -16.31 -60.93 32.81
N SER A 322 -16.55 -59.95 31.94
CA SER A 322 -17.83 -59.74 31.23
C SER A 322 -18.07 -60.74 30.09
N SER A 323 -17.07 -61.56 29.77
CA SER A 323 -17.22 -62.75 28.93
C SER A 323 -16.11 -63.76 29.21
N SER A 324 -16.37 -65.04 29.00
CA SER A 324 -15.35 -66.09 29.07
C SER A 324 -15.62 -67.15 28.00
N THR A 325 -14.58 -67.56 27.28
CA THR A 325 -14.62 -68.71 26.37
C THR A 325 -13.92 -69.88 27.03
N MET A 326 -14.54 -71.06 27.02
CA MET A 326 -14.07 -72.24 27.75
C MET A 326 -14.24 -73.51 26.93
N GLY A 327 -13.36 -74.49 27.14
CA GLY A 327 -13.53 -75.84 26.60
C GLY A 327 -14.55 -76.65 27.42
N LEU A 328 -15.08 -77.72 26.83
CA LEU A 328 -16.04 -78.61 27.49
C LEU A 328 -15.46 -79.14 28.83
N GLY A 329 -16.22 -79.05 29.92
CA GLY A 329 -15.81 -79.52 31.25
C GLY A 329 -14.95 -78.56 32.08
N GLN A 330 -14.56 -77.39 31.56
CA GLN A 330 -13.83 -76.38 32.33
C GLN A 330 -14.75 -75.58 33.27
N THR A 331 -14.17 -74.95 34.30
CA THR A 331 -14.87 -74.05 35.25
C THR A 331 -14.26 -72.65 35.27
N ARG A 332 -15.05 -71.61 35.57
CA ARG A 332 -14.60 -70.21 35.68
C ARG A 332 -15.35 -69.43 36.75
N GLN A 333 -14.62 -68.73 37.62
CA GLN A 333 -15.21 -67.84 38.63
C GLN A 333 -15.57 -66.46 38.02
N LEU A 334 -16.79 -65.99 38.28
CA LEU A 334 -17.22 -64.61 38.00
C LEU A 334 -17.36 -63.83 39.31
N SER A 335 -17.15 -62.52 39.25
CA SER A 335 -17.29 -61.59 40.36
C SER A 335 -18.19 -60.41 39.97
N ALA A 336 -19.11 -60.01 40.83
CA ALA A 336 -19.94 -58.82 40.63
C ALA A 336 -19.41 -57.66 41.48
N GLN A 337 -19.36 -56.46 40.89
CA GLN A 337 -19.01 -55.23 41.58
C GLN A 337 -20.20 -54.27 41.48
N VAL A 338 -20.64 -53.75 42.62
CA VAL A 338 -21.77 -52.83 42.74
C VAL A 338 -21.23 -51.49 43.22
N GLN A 339 -21.35 -50.46 42.38
CA GLN A 339 -20.99 -49.10 42.77
C GLN A 339 -22.22 -48.41 43.36
N ALA A 340 -22.26 -48.30 44.68
CA ALA A 340 -23.32 -47.67 45.47
C ALA A 340 -22.74 -46.66 46.47
N GLU A 341 -23.55 -45.69 46.90
CA GLU A 341 -23.20 -44.74 47.97
C GLU A 341 -23.21 -45.44 49.35
N GLU A 342 -22.46 -44.89 50.31
CA GLU A 342 -22.31 -45.45 51.66
C GLU A 342 -23.68 -45.59 52.36
N GLY A 343 -23.98 -46.80 52.86
CA GLY A 343 -25.24 -47.13 53.54
C GLY A 343 -26.31 -47.86 52.72
N PHE A 344 -26.08 -48.16 51.43
CA PHE A 344 -27.03 -48.90 50.59
C PHE A 344 -26.69 -50.40 50.42
N PRO A 345 -27.68 -51.33 50.33
CA PRO A 345 -27.40 -52.75 50.20
C PRO A 345 -26.77 -53.13 48.85
N SER A 346 -25.67 -53.87 48.86
CA SER A 346 -24.87 -54.23 47.67
C SER A 346 -24.91 -55.71 47.26
N ALA A 347 -25.75 -56.53 47.92
CA ALA A 347 -25.84 -57.97 47.66
C ALA A 347 -26.49 -58.27 46.29
N VAL A 348 -25.93 -59.25 45.56
CA VAL A 348 -26.42 -59.68 44.24
C VAL A 348 -26.83 -61.16 44.22
N SER A 349 -27.68 -61.53 43.28
CA SER A 349 -28.07 -62.92 42.97
C SER A 349 -27.68 -63.30 41.53
N TRP A 350 -27.22 -64.53 41.33
CA TRP A 350 -26.73 -65.03 40.04
C TRP A 350 -27.72 -65.98 39.36
N ARG A 351 -27.85 -65.90 38.03
CA ARG A 351 -28.57 -66.89 37.22
C ARG A 351 -27.91 -67.12 35.86
N SER A 352 -28.08 -68.31 35.29
CA SER A 352 -27.72 -68.59 33.90
C SER A 352 -28.98 -68.60 33.03
N SER A 353 -28.87 -68.07 31.81
CA SER A 353 -29.93 -68.14 30.79
C SER A 353 -30.11 -69.55 30.22
N ASN A 354 -29.08 -70.39 30.27
CA ASN A 354 -29.16 -71.79 29.85
C ASN A 354 -28.22 -72.68 30.69
N PRO A 355 -28.71 -73.24 31.81
CA PRO A 355 -27.92 -74.10 32.69
C PRO A 355 -27.41 -75.41 32.06
N SER A 356 -28.05 -75.92 30.99
CA SER A 356 -27.56 -77.12 30.29
C SER A 356 -26.34 -76.84 29.41
N VAL A 357 -26.07 -75.56 29.10
CA VAL A 357 -24.86 -75.09 28.41
C VAL A 357 -23.84 -74.65 29.44
N ALA A 358 -24.19 -73.69 30.32
CA ALA A 358 -23.32 -73.24 31.40
C ALA A 358 -24.08 -73.09 32.71
N MET A 359 -23.70 -73.86 33.73
CA MET A 359 -24.32 -73.85 35.06
C MET A 359 -23.56 -72.87 35.98
N VAL A 360 -24.27 -72.05 36.76
CA VAL A 360 -23.67 -71.07 37.70
C VAL A 360 -24.11 -71.33 39.14
N ALA A 361 -23.16 -71.32 40.08
CA ALA A 361 -23.41 -71.41 41.52
C ALA A 361 -23.71 -70.03 42.15
N SER A 362 -24.25 -70.02 43.38
CA SER A 362 -24.57 -68.77 44.12
C SER A 362 -23.35 -67.87 44.39
N SER A 363 -22.14 -68.45 44.38
CA SER A 363 -20.88 -67.73 44.49
C SER A 363 -20.41 -67.05 43.19
N GLY A 364 -21.08 -67.29 42.05
CA GLY A 364 -20.65 -66.84 40.73
C GLY A 364 -19.72 -67.80 39.99
N LEU A 365 -19.47 -69.01 40.50
CA LEU A 365 -18.67 -70.04 39.80
C LEU A 365 -19.46 -70.71 38.67
N VAL A 366 -18.95 -70.68 37.44
CA VAL A 366 -19.57 -71.24 36.23
C VAL A 366 -18.89 -72.53 35.79
N THR A 367 -19.64 -73.55 35.38
CA THR A 367 -19.15 -74.81 34.81
C THR A 367 -19.65 -75.00 33.38
N ALA A 368 -18.77 -75.37 32.45
CA ALA A 368 -19.09 -75.63 31.04
C ALA A 368 -19.60 -77.06 30.84
N VAL A 369 -20.84 -77.19 30.37
CA VAL A 369 -21.55 -78.48 30.29
C VAL A 369 -21.68 -78.97 28.85
N SER A 370 -22.08 -78.10 27.91
CA SER A 370 -22.22 -78.46 26.49
C SER A 370 -21.80 -77.31 25.57
N GLN A 371 -21.48 -77.60 24.31
CA GLN A 371 -21.21 -76.57 23.31
C GLN A 371 -22.41 -75.60 23.19
N GLY A 372 -22.10 -74.31 23.08
CA GLY A 372 -23.10 -73.26 22.96
C GLY A 372 -22.76 -72.04 23.80
N THR A 373 -23.66 -71.07 23.80
CA THR A 373 -23.49 -69.82 24.55
C THR A 373 -24.58 -69.69 25.60
N ALA A 374 -24.19 -69.30 26.81
CA ALA A 374 -25.11 -68.96 27.89
C ALA A 374 -24.70 -67.64 28.54
N THR A 375 -25.65 -66.73 28.71
CA THR A 375 -25.46 -65.51 29.49
C THR A 375 -25.72 -65.78 30.97
N VAL A 376 -24.75 -65.44 31.81
CA VAL A 376 -24.83 -65.47 33.28
C VAL A 376 -25.06 -64.05 33.77
N THR A 377 -26.08 -63.83 34.63
CA THR A 377 -26.48 -62.49 35.10
C THR A 377 -26.38 -62.39 36.61
N ALA A 378 -25.71 -61.35 37.11
CA ALA A 378 -25.82 -60.87 38.49
C ALA A 378 -26.87 -59.76 38.58
N VAL A 379 -27.83 -59.87 39.49
CA VAL A 379 -28.89 -58.87 39.74
C VAL A 379 -28.74 -58.31 41.14
N LEU A 380 -28.80 -57.00 41.27
CA LEU A 380 -28.81 -56.34 42.58
C LEU A 380 -30.11 -56.63 43.30
N ASN A 381 -30.03 -57.14 44.53
CA ASN A 381 -31.22 -57.55 45.26
C ASN A 381 -32.09 -56.34 45.68
N ALA A 382 -31.48 -55.17 45.90
CA ALA A 382 -32.17 -53.94 46.31
C ALA A 382 -32.86 -53.19 45.15
N ASP A 383 -32.42 -53.40 43.91
CA ASP A 383 -33.04 -52.85 42.69
C ASP A 383 -32.84 -53.85 41.55
N THR A 384 -33.85 -54.68 41.31
CA THR A 384 -33.80 -55.79 40.35
C THR A 384 -33.71 -55.32 38.90
N THR A 385 -33.89 -54.02 38.63
CA THR A 385 -33.63 -53.42 37.31
C THR A 385 -32.14 -53.27 37.01
N ARG A 386 -31.27 -53.32 38.03
CA ARG A 386 -29.82 -53.22 37.89
C ARG A 386 -29.19 -54.60 37.84
N ARG A 387 -28.53 -54.87 36.72
CA ARG A 387 -27.92 -56.17 36.42
C ARG A 387 -26.61 -56.00 35.67
N GLY A 388 -25.65 -56.85 35.99
CA GLY A 388 -24.45 -57.07 35.20
C GLY A 388 -24.50 -58.46 34.58
N THR A 389 -23.98 -58.63 33.38
CA THR A 389 -24.00 -59.91 32.66
C THR A 389 -22.62 -60.31 32.21
N ALA A 390 -22.36 -61.62 32.19
CA ALA A 390 -21.24 -62.23 31.50
C ALA A 390 -21.72 -63.22 30.45
N THR A 391 -21.13 -63.19 29.27
CA THR A 391 -21.39 -64.18 28.21
C THR A 391 -20.39 -65.32 28.32
N ILE A 392 -20.88 -66.55 28.48
CA ILE A 392 -20.07 -67.76 28.55
C ILE A 392 -20.23 -68.52 27.25
N ASN A 393 -19.14 -68.65 26.50
CA ASN A 393 -19.12 -69.35 25.23
C ASN A 393 -18.31 -70.65 25.36
N ILE A 394 -18.92 -71.78 25.00
CA ILE A 394 -18.28 -73.09 25.11
C ILE A 394 -18.03 -73.60 23.69
N VAL A 395 -16.75 -73.77 23.35
CA VAL A 395 -16.29 -74.11 22.00
C VAL A 395 -15.41 -75.36 22.01
N PRO A 396 -15.41 -76.17 20.92
CA PRO A 396 -14.46 -77.27 20.74
C PRO A 396 -13.03 -76.75 20.50
N LEU A 397 -12.01 -77.40 21.08
CA LEU A 397 -10.61 -76.96 21.00
C LEU A 397 -9.74 -77.87 20.11
N VAL A 398 -8.74 -77.31 19.41
CA VAL A 398 -7.73 -78.06 18.65
C VAL A 398 -6.60 -78.55 19.57
N ARG A 399 -6.12 -79.77 19.34
CA ARG A 399 -5.08 -80.50 20.11
C ARG A 399 -3.71 -80.54 19.42
N ASP A 400 -3.61 -80.74 18.11
CA ASP A 400 -2.29 -80.78 17.42
C ASP A 400 -2.36 -80.31 15.94
N VAL A 401 -1.20 -79.94 15.36
CA VAL A 401 -1.01 -79.52 13.96
C VAL A 401 0.28 -80.15 13.40
N GLU A 402 0.23 -80.81 12.23
CA GLU A 402 1.39 -81.42 11.55
C GLU A 402 1.49 -81.00 10.08
N VAL A 403 2.70 -80.66 9.58
CA VAL A 403 2.97 -80.29 8.17
C VAL A 403 3.86 -81.32 7.47
N GLN A 404 3.50 -81.74 6.24
CA GLN A 404 4.32 -82.65 5.41
C GLN A 404 4.47 -82.19 3.94
N PRO A 405 5.60 -82.47 3.27
CA PRO A 405 6.85 -83.01 3.83
C PRO A 405 7.56 -81.98 4.73
N SER A 406 8.40 -82.46 5.66
CA SER A 406 9.13 -81.60 6.61
C SER A 406 10.32 -80.84 5.98
N ALA A 407 10.76 -81.21 4.76
CA ALA A 407 11.74 -80.45 3.97
C ALA A 407 11.54 -80.59 2.45
N VAL A 408 11.87 -79.53 1.69
CA VAL A 408 11.73 -79.43 0.22
C VAL A 408 12.91 -78.66 -0.39
N SER A 409 13.41 -79.08 -1.56
CA SER A 409 14.41 -78.33 -2.37
C SER A 409 13.87 -78.00 -3.76
N ILE A 410 13.83 -76.72 -4.14
CA ILE A 410 13.28 -76.18 -5.41
C ILE A 410 14.19 -75.10 -6.01
N ALA A 411 14.10 -74.80 -7.31
CA ALA A 411 14.80 -73.65 -7.89
C ALA A 411 14.00 -72.35 -7.68
N ALA A 412 14.66 -71.20 -7.73
CA ALA A 412 13.96 -69.91 -7.73
C ALA A 412 13.00 -69.82 -8.93
N GLY A 413 11.72 -69.59 -8.67
CA GLY A 413 10.61 -69.60 -9.63
C GLY A 413 9.76 -70.88 -9.63
N ASP A 414 10.27 -71.99 -9.10
CA ASP A 414 9.52 -73.24 -9.01
C ASP A 414 8.56 -73.24 -7.82
N THR A 415 7.57 -74.15 -7.85
CA THR A 415 6.56 -74.29 -6.79
C THR A 415 6.47 -75.72 -6.24
N ARG A 416 6.04 -75.84 -4.97
CA ARG A 416 5.76 -77.14 -4.31
C ARG A 416 4.62 -77.01 -3.30
N GLN A 417 3.68 -77.97 -3.32
CA GLN A 417 2.56 -78.02 -2.37
C GLN A 417 2.96 -78.70 -1.05
N LEU A 418 2.57 -78.12 0.09
CA LEU A 418 2.62 -78.74 1.43
C LEU A 418 1.22 -79.21 1.87
N GLY A 419 1.16 -80.29 2.65
CA GLY A 419 -0.04 -80.80 3.31
C GLY A 419 -0.03 -80.53 4.82
N VAL A 420 -1.22 -80.45 5.44
CA VAL A 420 -1.40 -80.19 6.88
C VAL A 420 -2.50 -81.07 7.47
N THR A 421 -2.31 -81.54 8.71
CA THR A 421 -3.27 -82.35 9.46
C THR A 421 -3.49 -81.74 10.85
N LEU A 422 -4.75 -81.58 11.31
CA LEU A 422 -5.07 -81.17 12.69
C LEU A 422 -5.78 -82.28 13.46
N THR A 423 -5.57 -82.34 14.78
CA THR A 423 -6.34 -83.19 15.71
C THR A 423 -7.00 -82.33 16.79
N GLY A 424 -8.21 -82.65 17.29
CA GLY A 424 -8.96 -81.80 18.23
C GLY A 424 -10.23 -82.43 18.82
N ASP A 425 -10.94 -81.71 19.68
CA ASP A 425 -12.26 -82.10 20.19
C ASP A 425 -13.29 -82.21 19.05
N PRO A 426 -14.37 -83.01 19.19
CA PRO A 426 -15.42 -83.10 18.18
C PRO A 426 -16.00 -81.72 17.83
N GLY A 427 -15.90 -81.31 16.56
CA GLY A 427 -16.33 -80.00 16.08
C GLY A 427 -15.25 -78.89 16.11
N ALA A 428 -14.01 -79.21 16.46
CA ALA A 428 -12.89 -78.27 16.40
C ALA A 428 -12.54 -77.91 14.95
N SER A 429 -12.18 -76.64 14.71
CA SER A 429 -11.84 -76.13 13.37
C SER A 429 -10.67 -76.91 12.76
N GLN A 430 -10.80 -77.23 11.48
CA GLN A 430 -9.76 -77.90 10.68
C GLN A 430 -8.99 -76.91 9.79
N GLU A 431 -9.16 -75.61 10.02
CA GLU A 431 -8.50 -74.56 9.22
C GLU A 431 -7.13 -74.18 9.81
N VAL A 432 -6.17 -73.93 8.91
CA VAL A 432 -4.87 -73.35 9.25
C VAL A 432 -4.57 -72.10 8.46
N THR A 433 -3.69 -71.27 9.01
CA THR A 433 -3.02 -70.19 8.29
C THR A 433 -1.57 -70.55 8.04
N TRP A 434 -1.07 -70.21 6.86
CA TRP A 434 0.31 -70.44 6.46
C TRP A 434 1.11 -69.14 6.55
N ARG A 435 2.36 -69.23 7.00
CA ARG A 435 3.32 -68.12 7.00
C ARG A 435 4.71 -68.58 6.61
N THR A 436 5.47 -67.70 5.98
CA THR A 436 6.89 -67.91 5.65
C THR A 436 7.78 -67.15 6.63
N GLY A 437 8.88 -67.78 7.06
CA GLY A 437 9.89 -67.16 7.92
C GLY A 437 10.77 -66.15 7.17
N ASN A 438 10.82 -66.23 5.85
CA ASN A 438 11.54 -65.28 4.99
C ASN A 438 10.89 -65.26 3.59
N PRO A 439 9.99 -64.30 3.32
CA PRO A 439 9.33 -64.16 2.02
C PRO A 439 10.29 -63.78 0.90
N ALA A 440 11.49 -63.25 1.20
CA ALA A 440 12.52 -63.01 0.19
C ALA A 440 13.16 -64.31 -0.33
N VAL A 441 13.08 -65.40 0.43
CA VAL A 441 13.60 -66.72 0.03
C VAL A 441 12.50 -67.58 -0.58
N ALA A 442 11.35 -67.74 0.09
CA ALA A 442 10.19 -68.46 -0.45
C ALA A 442 8.88 -67.91 0.11
N THR A 443 7.83 -67.89 -0.72
CA THR A 443 6.46 -67.49 -0.32
C THR A 443 5.55 -68.71 -0.23
N VAL A 444 4.44 -68.60 0.51
CA VAL A 444 3.43 -69.67 0.63
C VAL A 444 2.04 -69.08 0.47
N SER A 445 1.16 -69.76 -0.27
CA SER A 445 -0.23 -69.35 -0.45
C SER A 445 -1.13 -69.78 0.70
N ALA A 446 -2.38 -69.30 0.73
CA ALA A 446 -3.39 -69.70 1.71
C ALA A 446 -3.70 -71.21 1.71
N THR A 447 -3.38 -71.93 0.62
CA THR A 447 -3.59 -73.38 0.50
C THR A 447 -2.33 -74.20 0.80
N GLY A 448 -1.20 -73.56 1.14
CA GLY A 448 0.07 -74.26 1.40
C GLY A 448 0.96 -74.48 0.16
N LEU A 449 0.65 -73.84 -0.97
CA LEU A 449 1.53 -73.86 -2.16
C LEU A 449 2.72 -72.93 -1.94
N VAL A 450 3.93 -73.48 -1.91
CA VAL A 450 5.20 -72.76 -1.72
C VAL A 450 5.82 -72.39 -3.06
N THR A 451 6.30 -71.16 -3.21
CA THR A 451 7.03 -70.66 -4.39
C THR A 451 8.42 -70.19 -3.99
N GLY A 452 9.47 -70.71 -4.64
CA GLY A 452 10.85 -70.27 -4.42
C GLY A 452 11.07 -68.88 -5.01
N VAL A 453 11.62 -67.94 -4.24
CA VAL A 453 11.82 -66.53 -4.64
C VAL A 453 13.29 -66.24 -4.93
N ALA A 454 14.18 -66.52 -3.98
CA ALA A 454 15.62 -66.31 -4.12
C ALA A 454 16.41 -67.38 -3.38
N ALA A 455 17.67 -67.61 -3.79
CA ALA A 455 18.46 -68.66 -3.19
C ALA A 455 18.70 -68.44 -1.69
N GLY A 456 18.57 -69.51 -0.93
CA GLY A 456 18.63 -69.47 0.53
C GLY A 456 17.74 -70.55 1.15
N THR A 457 17.65 -70.54 2.48
CA THR A 457 16.80 -71.45 3.24
C THR A 457 15.78 -70.66 4.07
N THR A 458 14.57 -71.18 4.20
CA THR A 458 13.50 -70.58 5.01
C THR A 458 12.54 -71.63 5.55
N MET A 459 11.83 -71.33 6.64
CA MET A 459 10.80 -72.21 7.20
C MET A 459 9.40 -71.73 6.82
N ILE A 460 8.53 -72.64 6.41
CA ILE A 460 7.10 -72.40 6.23
C ILE A 460 6.36 -72.99 7.43
N THR A 461 5.51 -72.21 8.10
CA THR A 461 4.73 -72.63 9.29
C THR A 461 3.24 -72.69 8.95
N ALA A 462 2.56 -73.79 9.31
CA ALA A 462 1.10 -73.83 9.43
C ALA A 462 0.68 -73.60 10.89
N VAL A 463 -0.36 -72.81 11.10
CA VAL A 463 -0.87 -72.42 12.42
C VAL A 463 -2.38 -72.66 12.45
N SER A 464 -2.88 -73.37 13.46
CA SER A 464 -4.32 -73.54 13.65
C SER A 464 -5.03 -72.19 13.77
N VAL A 465 -6.13 -72.01 13.04
CA VAL A 465 -6.93 -70.78 13.10
C VAL A 465 -7.65 -70.64 14.44
N SER A 466 -8.06 -71.75 15.06
CA SER A 466 -8.79 -71.73 16.33
C SER A 466 -7.90 -71.76 17.57
N ASP A 467 -6.62 -72.14 17.44
CA ASP A 467 -5.62 -72.07 18.50
C ASP A 467 -4.24 -71.78 17.91
N THR A 468 -3.85 -70.51 17.90
CA THR A 468 -2.60 -70.05 17.30
C THR A 468 -1.34 -70.53 18.03
N THR A 469 -1.49 -71.15 19.22
CA THR A 469 -0.36 -71.78 19.93
C THR A 469 0.03 -73.12 19.32
N ARG A 470 -0.84 -73.73 18.49
CA ARG A 470 -0.60 -75.00 17.81
C ARG A 470 -0.17 -74.76 16.38
N GLN A 471 1.07 -75.14 16.08
CA GLN A 471 1.75 -74.87 14.81
C GLN A 471 2.79 -75.94 14.49
N SER A 472 3.07 -76.13 13.20
CA SER A 472 4.13 -77.02 12.70
C SER A 472 4.82 -76.42 11.46
N THR A 473 6.03 -76.89 11.14
CA THR A 473 6.92 -76.24 10.17
C THR A 473 7.54 -77.19 9.14
N SER A 474 7.89 -76.65 7.96
CA SER A 474 8.64 -77.32 6.89
C SER A 474 9.81 -76.46 6.42
N LEU A 475 11.00 -77.06 6.20
CA LEU A 475 12.21 -76.38 5.72
C LEU A 475 12.27 -76.33 4.19
N ILE A 476 12.40 -75.14 3.62
CA ILE A 476 12.50 -74.91 2.17
C ILE A 476 13.91 -74.45 1.83
N THR A 477 14.56 -75.16 0.91
CA THR A 477 15.84 -74.76 0.30
C THR A 477 15.59 -74.32 -1.14
N VAL A 478 15.89 -73.07 -1.45
CA VAL A 478 15.77 -72.51 -2.80
C VAL A 478 17.16 -72.44 -3.44
N ARG A 479 17.34 -73.05 -4.61
CA ARG A 479 18.57 -73.05 -5.40
C ARG A 479 18.56 -71.92 -6.45
N ASN A 480 19.74 -71.43 -6.83
CA ASN A 480 19.86 -70.43 -7.90
C ASN A 480 19.41 -71.04 -9.22
N ALA A 481 18.56 -70.32 -9.94
CA ALA A 481 18.27 -70.64 -11.33
C ALA A 481 19.14 -69.73 -12.23
N PRO A 482 19.61 -70.19 -13.40
CA PRO A 482 20.51 -69.38 -14.24
C PRO A 482 19.84 -68.05 -14.61
N THR A 483 20.49 -66.94 -14.27
CA THR A 483 20.01 -65.60 -14.58
C THR A 483 20.87 -64.99 -15.66
N VAL A 484 20.26 -64.65 -16.79
CA VAL A 484 20.88 -63.81 -17.80
C VAL A 484 20.66 -62.36 -17.38
N THR A 485 21.73 -61.60 -17.22
CA THR A 485 21.68 -60.15 -17.02
C THR A 485 22.28 -59.48 -18.23
N MET A 486 21.79 -58.30 -18.58
CA MET A 486 22.30 -57.51 -19.69
C MET A 486 22.55 -56.08 -19.25
N THR A 487 23.68 -55.54 -19.67
CA THR A 487 24.12 -54.18 -19.33
C THR A 487 24.56 -53.45 -20.60
N PRO A 488 24.05 -52.24 -20.85
CA PRO A 488 22.89 -51.60 -20.20
C PRO A 488 21.53 -52.26 -20.58
N THR A 489 20.54 -52.16 -19.70
CA THR A 489 19.15 -52.70 -19.89
C THR A 489 18.28 -51.85 -20.81
N SER A 490 18.74 -50.65 -21.15
CA SER A 490 18.22 -49.83 -22.23
C SER A 490 19.32 -48.91 -22.71
N LEU A 491 19.34 -48.64 -24.01
CA LEU A 491 20.29 -47.69 -24.58
C LEU A 491 19.60 -46.84 -25.63
N THR A 492 19.90 -45.55 -25.63
CA THR A 492 19.50 -44.65 -26.71
C THR A 492 20.74 -44.36 -27.53
N ILE A 493 20.68 -44.64 -28.83
CA ILE A 493 21.80 -44.44 -29.77
C ILE A 493 21.33 -43.69 -31.00
N GLU A 494 22.22 -42.98 -31.67
CA GLU A 494 21.93 -42.29 -32.92
C GLU A 494 22.02 -43.22 -34.13
N PRO A 495 21.35 -42.92 -35.27
CA PRO A 495 21.56 -43.66 -36.52
C PRO A 495 23.04 -43.64 -36.93
N GLY A 496 23.62 -44.81 -37.14
CA GLY A 496 25.04 -45.02 -37.45
C GLY A 496 25.94 -45.21 -36.22
N GLU A 497 25.44 -44.98 -35.00
CA GLU A 497 26.20 -45.17 -33.78
C GLU A 497 26.35 -46.66 -33.44
N VAL A 498 27.56 -47.05 -33.03
CA VAL A 498 27.91 -48.41 -32.60
C VAL A 498 28.06 -48.43 -31.09
N ALA A 499 27.34 -49.34 -30.44
CA ALA A 499 27.45 -49.56 -29.00
C ALA A 499 27.63 -51.05 -28.70
N TYR A 500 27.88 -51.37 -27.43
CA TYR A 500 28.10 -52.74 -26.98
C TYR A 500 27.16 -53.06 -25.82
N LEU A 501 26.52 -54.22 -25.89
CA LEU A 501 25.75 -54.81 -24.81
C LEU A 501 26.56 -55.96 -24.23
N GLY A 502 26.81 -55.93 -22.93
CA GLY A 502 27.34 -57.07 -22.19
C GLY A 502 26.20 -57.95 -21.70
N ALA A 503 26.27 -59.26 -21.93
CA ALA A 503 25.41 -60.23 -21.27
C ALA A 503 26.24 -61.13 -20.36
N SER A 504 25.78 -61.32 -19.12
CA SER A 504 26.39 -62.24 -18.18
C SER A 504 25.36 -63.26 -17.71
N VAL A 505 25.76 -64.53 -17.64
CA VAL A 505 24.92 -65.62 -17.11
C VAL A 505 25.49 -66.03 -15.77
N GLN A 506 24.76 -65.73 -14.71
CA GLN A 506 25.09 -66.21 -13.36
C GLN A 506 24.38 -67.54 -13.13
N ALA A 507 25.15 -68.60 -12.89
CA ALA A 507 24.66 -69.96 -12.67
C ALA A 507 25.60 -70.72 -11.72
N ASP A 508 25.13 -71.85 -11.18
CA ASP A 508 25.93 -72.74 -10.34
C ASP A 508 27.08 -73.39 -11.12
N ALA A 509 28.11 -73.87 -10.40
CA ALA A 509 29.30 -74.46 -11.01
C ALA A 509 28.97 -75.64 -11.95
N GLY A 510 29.45 -75.56 -13.21
CA GLY A 510 29.25 -76.58 -14.25
C GLY A 510 28.16 -76.28 -15.30
N VAL A 511 27.41 -75.18 -15.15
CA VAL A 511 26.36 -74.77 -16.12
C VAL A 511 26.96 -73.90 -17.25
N ASN A 512 26.50 -74.09 -18.50
CA ASN A 512 26.95 -73.31 -19.66
C ASN A 512 26.49 -71.84 -19.59
N THR A 513 27.43 -70.90 -19.57
CA THR A 513 27.16 -69.46 -19.37
C THR A 513 27.13 -68.63 -20.67
N SER A 514 27.18 -69.27 -21.83
CA SER A 514 27.09 -68.57 -23.13
C SER A 514 25.66 -68.11 -23.44
N VAL A 515 25.54 -67.07 -24.30
CA VAL A 515 24.26 -66.53 -24.77
C VAL A 515 24.18 -66.44 -26.29
N THR A 516 22.96 -66.45 -26.82
CA THR A 516 22.65 -66.13 -28.22
C THR A 516 21.87 -64.81 -28.31
N TRP A 517 22.17 -64.01 -29.33
CA TRP A 517 21.62 -62.66 -29.49
C TRP A 517 20.59 -62.58 -30.63
N ARG A 518 19.54 -61.77 -30.46
CA ARG A 518 18.61 -61.40 -31.54
C ARG A 518 18.07 -59.98 -31.36
N THR A 519 17.67 -59.35 -32.45
CA THR A 519 16.93 -58.08 -32.47
C THR A 519 15.45 -58.31 -32.81
N SER A 520 14.55 -57.50 -32.25
CA SER A 520 13.14 -57.52 -32.64
C SER A 520 12.87 -56.81 -33.97
N ASP A 521 13.76 -55.90 -34.39
CA ASP A 521 13.66 -55.16 -35.64
C ASP A 521 15.05 -54.80 -36.16
N ALA A 522 15.52 -55.57 -37.14
CA ALA A 522 16.83 -55.38 -37.77
C ALA A 522 16.91 -54.15 -38.68
N ALA A 523 15.77 -53.56 -39.08
CA ALA A 523 15.74 -52.31 -39.85
C ALA A 523 15.98 -51.09 -38.97
N VAL A 524 15.74 -51.20 -37.66
CA VAL A 524 15.99 -50.16 -36.65
C VAL A 524 17.36 -50.37 -35.99
N VAL A 525 17.67 -51.58 -35.54
CA VAL A 525 18.92 -51.89 -34.83
C VAL A 525 19.39 -53.33 -35.09
N THR A 526 20.67 -53.51 -35.43
CA THR A 526 21.29 -54.83 -35.61
C THR A 526 22.12 -55.22 -34.39
N VAL A 527 22.35 -56.53 -34.19
CA VAL A 527 23.20 -57.07 -33.12
C VAL A 527 24.09 -58.20 -33.63
N SER A 528 25.37 -58.22 -33.25
CA SER A 528 26.34 -59.28 -33.59
C SER A 528 26.36 -60.41 -32.54
N GLY A 529 27.03 -61.53 -32.86
CA GLY A 529 27.22 -62.65 -31.93
C GLY A 529 28.02 -62.30 -30.65
N ALA A 530 28.71 -61.16 -30.62
CA ALA A 530 29.46 -60.65 -29.47
C ALA A 530 28.71 -59.54 -28.70
N GLY A 531 27.44 -59.24 -29.03
CA GLY A 531 26.66 -58.20 -28.37
C GLY A 531 26.94 -56.77 -28.85
N GLN A 532 27.68 -56.59 -29.96
CA GLN A 532 27.84 -55.28 -30.61
C GLN A 532 26.55 -54.91 -31.35
N ILE A 533 26.03 -53.71 -31.11
CA ILE A 533 24.80 -53.19 -31.74
C ILE A 533 25.09 -51.97 -32.61
N THR A 534 24.30 -51.78 -33.66
CA THR A 534 24.42 -50.63 -34.57
C THR A 534 23.05 -50.04 -34.88
N GLY A 535 22.90 -48.73 -34.64
CA GLY A 535 21.70 -47.97 -34.98
C GLY A 535 21.56 -47.82 -36.49
N ILE A 536 20.43 -48.21 -37.07
CA ILE A 536 20.20 -48.15 -38.52
C ILE A 536 19.19 -47.06 -38.90
N ALA A 537 18.03 -47.03 -38.25
CA ALA A 537 16.96 -46.08 -38.54
C ALA A 537 16.20 -45.69 -37.28
N LEU A 538 15.56 -44.51 -37.29
CA LEU A 538 14.78 -44.03 -36.16
C LEU A 538 13.65 -45.01 -35.81
N GLY A 539 13.49 -45.31 -34.53
CA GLY A 539 12.52 -46.28 -34.04
C GLY A 539 12.96 -46.95 -32.75
N SER A 540 12.23 -47.97 -32.33
CA SER A 540 12.56 -48.76 -31.14
C SER A 540 12.68 -50.23 -31.51
N ALA A 541 13.78 -50.87 -31.12
CA ALA A 541 13.99 -52.30 -31.24
C ALA A 541 14.45 -52.86 -29.90
N THR A 542 14.06 -54.09 -29.59
CA THR A 542 14.52 -54.79 -28.40
C THR A 542 15.57 -55.81 -28.79
N ILE A 543 16.77 -55.70 -28.21
CA ILE A 543 17.80 -56.73 -28.31
C ILE A 543 17.61 -57.74 -27.19
N THR A 544 17.64 -59.03 -27.49
CA THR A 544 17.50 -60.11 -26.50
C THR A 544 18.68 -61.06 -26.52
N ALA A 545 19.33 -61.24 -25.37
CA ALA A 545 20.28 -62.32 -25.10
C ALA A 545 19.56 -63.51 -24.46
N VAL A 546 19.79 -64.74 -24.94
CA VAL A 546 19.18 -65.98 -24.43
C VAL A 546 20.25 -66.93 -23.95
N SER A 547 20.12 -67.46 -22.74
CA SER A 547 21.05 -68.48 -22.23
C SER A 547 21.00 -69.74 -23.09
N VAL A 548 22.17 -70.30 -23.36
CA VAL A 548 22.30 -71.61 -24.03
C VAL A 548 21.95 -72.76 -23.09
N ALA A 549 22.13 -72.62 -21.77
CA ALA A 549 21.81 -73.66 -20.78
C ALA A 549 20.32 -73.78 -20.47
N ASP A 550 19.58 -72.66 -20.48
CA ASP A 550 18.13 -72.64 -20.31
C ASP A 550 17.53 -71.56 -21.22
N THR A 551 16.95 -72.02 -22.34
CA THR A 551 16.40 -71.12 -23.37
C THR A 551 15.17 -70.34 -22.90
N THR A 552 14.59 -70.66 -21.74
CA THR A 552 13.55 -69.85 -21.10
C THR A 552 14.12 -68.61 -20.43
N ARG A 553 15.44 -68.57 -20.15
CA ARG A 553 16.12 -67.46 -19.48
C ARG A 553 16.73 -66.50 -20.49
N ARG A 554 16.23 -65.28 -20.46
CA ARG A 554 16.55 -64.23 -21.44
C ARG A 554 16.72 -62.90 -20.71
N ALA A 555 17.59 -62.06 -21.22
CA ALA A 555 17.65 -60.65 -20.86
C ALA A 555 17.37 -59.83 -22.12
N SER A 556 16.63 -58.73 -21.97
CA SER A 556 16.30 -57.82 -23.06
C SER A 556 16.78 -56.40 -22.77
N SER A 557 17.24 -55.71 -23.79
CA SER A 557 17.69 -54.32 -23.75
C SER A 557 16.87 -53.55 -24.76
N ALA A 558 16.15 -52.54 -24.28
CA ALA A 558 15.36 -51.67 -25.13
C ALA A 558 16.29 -50.67 -25.80
N ILE A 559 16.42 -50.76 -27.13
CA ILE A 559 17.22 -49.83 -27.91
C ILE A 559 16.28 -48.86 -28.60
N THR A 560 16.39 -47.60 -28.23
CA THR A 560 15.69 -46.52 -28.92
C THR A 560 16.70 -45.84 -29.83
N VAL A 561 16.50 -45.96 -31.13
CA VAL A 561 17.22 -45.15 -32.10
C VAL A 561 16.45 -43.85 -32.23
N SER A 562 16.86 -42.85 -31.47
CA SER A 562 16.26 -41.52 -31.47
C SER A 562 17.35 -40.48 -31.54
N SER A 563 17.06 -39.36 -32.21
CA SER A 563 17.90 -38.17 -32.08
C SER A 563 17.96 -37.71 -30.62
N ALA A 564 19.11 -37.23 -30.15
CA ALA A 564 19.30 -36.71 -28.80
C ALA A 564 18.16 -35.78 -28.31
N PRO A 565 17.79 -35.80 -27.01
CA PRO A 565 16.84 -34.86 -26.44
C PRO A 565 17.36 -33.43 -26.60
N GLY A 566 16.59 -32.61 -27.29
CA GLY A 566 17.02 -31.26 -27.63
C GLY A 566 15.86 -30.40 -28.06
N VAL A 567 16.01 -29.11 -27.86
CA VAL A 567 15.10 -28.13 -28.47
C VAL A 567 15.56 -27.98 -29.92
N ARG A 568 14.85 -28.63 -30.84
CA ARG A 568 15.15 -28.63 -32.27
C ARG A 568 15.02 -27.23 -32.85
N SER A 569 13.97 -26.52 -32.46
CA SER A 569 13.81 -25.10 -32.75
C SER A 569 12.91 -24.42 -31.73
N LEU A 570 13.17 -23.14 -31.51
CA LEU A 570 12.32 -22.22 -30.78
C LEU A 570 12.03 -21.06 -31.72
N SER A 571 10.75 -20.70 -31.87
CA SER A 571 10.31 -19.54 -32.63
C SER A 571 9.22 -18.81 -31.85
N VAL A 572 9.03 -17.53 -32.13
CA VAL A 572 8.00 -16.71 -31.50
C VAL A 572 7.21 -15.99 -32.58
N SER A 573 5.88 -15.98 -32.45
CA SER A 573 4.98 -15.27 -33.35
C SER A 573 4.17 -14.21 -32.59
N PRO A 574 4.07 -12.98 -33.12
CA PRO A 574 4.81 -12.47 -34.27
C PRO A 574 6.31 -12.28 -33.97
N ALA A 575 7.19 -12.49 -34.95
CA ALA A 575 8.64 -12.31 -34.80
C ALA A 575 9.08 -10.82 -34.84
N ALA A 576 8.21 -9.94 -35.33
CA ALA A 576 8.36 -8.50 -35.25
C ALA A 576 6.98 -7.85 -35.14
N ILE A 577 6.85 -6.85 -34.25
CA ILE A 577 5.62 -6.07 -34.07
C ILE A 577 5.99 -4.59 -34.01
N SER A 578 5.21 -3.75 -34.69
CA SER A 578 5.19 -2.31 -34.47
C SER A 578 3.99 -1.96 -33.59
N LEU A 579 4.24 -1.31 -32.45
CA LEU A 579 3.24 -0.90 -31.46
C LEU A 579 3.29 0.60 -31.27
N GLN A 580 2.13 1.23 -31.06
CA GLN A 580 2.04 2.58 -30.49
C GLN A 580 2.18 2.51 -28.97
N SER A 581 2.59 3.61 -28.31
CA SER A 581 2.69 3.67 -26.85
C SER A 581 1.39 3.19 -26.17
N SER A 582 1.50 2.43 -25.09
CA SER A 582 0.40 1.80 -24.34
C SER A 582 -0.36 0.67 -25.06
N GLN A 583 -0.02 0.31 -26.30
CA GLN A 583 -0.57 -0.90 -26.93
C GLN A 583 0.05 -2.17 -26.37
N THR A 584 -0.74 -3.23 -26.35
CA THR A 584 -0.30 -4.56 -25.91
C THR A 584 -0.37 -5.57 -27.04
N VAL A 585 0.57 -6.52 -27.07
CA VAL A 585 0.51 -7.69 -27.96
C VAL A 585 0.89 -8.95 -27.21
N GLN A 586 0.20 -10.04 -27.49
CA GLN A 586 0.52 -11.34 -26.93
C GLN A 586 1.51 -12.06 -27.84
N LEU A 587 2.66 -12.46 -27.30
CA LEU A 587 3.59 -13.35 -28.00
C LEU A 587 3.16 -14.80 -27.84
N VAL A 588 3.26 -15.57 -28.92
CA VAL A 588 2.96 -16.99 -28.96
C VAL A 588 4.22 -17.76 -29.37
N PRO A 589 4.92 -18.40 -28.42
CA PRO A 589 6.08 -19.22 -28.72
C PRO A 589 5.68 -20.59 -29.26
N THR A 590 6.42 -21.07 -30.26
CA THR A 590 6.33 -22.42 -30.78
C THR A 590 7.65 -23.13 -30.55
N VAL A 591 7.64 -24.15 -29.67
CA VAL A 591 8.83 -24.95 -29.31
C VAL A 591 8.72 -26.32 -29.95
N GLN A 592 9.67 -26.68 -30.81
CA GLN A 592 9.79 -28.02 -31.36
C GLN A 592 10.83 -28.77 -30.54
N VAL A 593 10.39 -29.78 -29.81
CA VAL A 593 11.21 -30.59 -28.92
C VAL A 593 11.40 -31.99 -29.53
N THR A 594 12.61 -32.54 -29.44
CA THR A 594 12.91 -33.94 -29.73
C THR A 594 13.20 -34.68 -28.44
N GLY A 595 12.90 -35.99 -28.39
CA GLY A 595 13.25 -36.84 -27.25
C GLY A 595 12.59 -36.46 -25.92
N GLY A 596 11.44 -35.77 -25.94
CA GLY A 596 10.66 -35.46 -24.73
C GLY A 596 11.12 -34.24 -23.92
N ALA A 597 11.95 -33.35 -24.47
CA ALA A 597 12.38 -32.12 -23.79
C ALA A 597 11.19 -31.18 -23.45
N SER A 598 11.31 -30.38 -22.38
CA SER A 598 10.28 -29.42 -21.95
C SER A 598 10.02 -28.35 -23.02
N ALA A 599 8.74 -28.07 -23.30
CA ALA A 599 8.30 -26.99 -24.18
C ALA A 599 8.09 -25.65 -23.45
N GLY A 600 8.41 -25.56 -22.16
CA GLY A 600 8.27 -24.32 -21.38
C GLY A 600 9.26 -23.24 -21.80
N VAL A 601 8.88 -21.98 -21.65
CA VAL A 601 9.69 -20.81 -22.05
C VAL A 601 9.67 -19.70 -21.00
N THR A 602 10.69 -18.85 -21.02
CA THR A 602 10.77 -17.62 -20.23
C THR A 602 10.90 -16.40 -21.14
N TYR A 603 10.43 -15.24 -20.67
CA TYR A 603 10.42 -13.99 -21.42
C TYR A 603 11.30 -12.95 -20.72
N ARG A 604 12.05 -12.19 -21.50
CA ARG A 604 12.84 -11.06 -21.01
C ARG A 604 12.86 -9.96 -22.06
N SER A 605 12.57 -8.72 -21.63
CA SER A 605 12.85 -7.54 -22.45
C SER A 605 14.28 -7.07 -22.22
N ASP A 606 14.99 -6.71 -23.28
CA ASP A 606 16.28 -6.02 -23.21
C ASP A 606 16.12 -4.54 -22.78
N ASN A 607 14.93 -3.98 -22.98
CA ASN A 607 14.60 -2.60 -22.66
C ASN A 607 13.16 -2.48 -22.13
N PRO A 608 12.93 -2.81 -20.83
CA PRO A 608 11.59 -2.78 -20.23
C PRO A 608 10.93 -1.39 -20.19
N SER A 609 11.71 -0.31 -20.28
CA SER A 609 11.18 1.06 -20.38
C SER A 609 10.68 1.41 -21.78
N VAL A 610 11.06 0.64 -22.81
CA VAL A 610 10.51 0.73 -24.17
C VAL A 610 9.36 -0.26 -24.36
N ALA A 611 9.57 -1.53 -24.03
CA ALA A 611 8.49 -2.53 -24.02
C ALA A 611 8.69 -3.51 -22.85
N SER A 612 7.72 -3.62 -21.95
CA SER A 612 7.73 -4.58 -20.86
C SER A 612 7.02 -5.87 -21.28
N VAL A 613 7.38 -7.02 -20.68
CA VAL A 613 6.75 -8.32 -20.97
C VAL A 613 6.49 -9.05 -19.65
N ASN A 614 5.29 -9.63 -19.50
CA ASN A 614 4.94 -10.40 -18.31
C ASN A 614 5.29 -11.90 -18.47
N PHE A 615 5.04 -12.71 -17.42
CA PHE A 615 5.34 -14.14 -17.44
C PHE A 615 4.48 -14.97 -18.43
N THR A 616 3.37 -14.43 -18.94
CA THR A 616 2.54 -15.08 -19.95
C THR A 616 2.94 -14.71 -21.37
N GLY A 617 3.91 -13.81 -21.58
CA GLY A 617 4.32 -13.31 -22.89
C GLY A 617 3.49 -12.14 -23.42
N LEU A 618 2.65 -11.50 -22.59
CA LEU A 618 1.97 -10.27 -22.93
C LEU A 618 2.97 -9.11 -22.86
N VAL A 619 3.18 -8.46 -24.00
CA VAL A 619 4.09 -7.32 -24.16
C VAL A 619 3.28 -6.03 -24.11
N THR A 620 3.73 -5.06 -23.32
CA THR A 620 3.14 -3.71 -23.22
C THR A 620 4.16 -2.68 -23.71
N ALA A 621 3.77 -1.87 -24.69
CA ALA A 621 4.57 -0.76 -25.19
C ALA A 621 4.58 0.41 -24.18
N MET A 622 5.76 0.86 -23.77
CA MET A 622 5.94 1.85 -22.68
C MET A 622 6.51 3.18 -23.20
N ALA A 623 7.48 3.15 -24.11
CA ALA A 623 8.11 4.36 -24.66
C ALA A 623 8.67 4.12 -26.08
N ASN A 624 8.89 5.19 -26.85
CA ASN A 624 9.46 5.08 -28.20
C ASN A 624 10.85 4.41 -28.18
N GLY A 625 11.05 3.42 -29.04
CA GLY A 625 12.34 2.76 -29.22
C GLY A 625 12.19 1.35 -29.74
N SER A 626 13.33 0.68 -29.87
CA SER A 626 13.37 -0.75 -30.13
C SER A 626 13.62 -1.50 -28.82
N ALA A 627 12.79 -2.49 -28.54
CA ALA A 627 13.04 -3.50 -27.53
C ALA A 627 13.02 -4.87 -28.21
N THR A 628 13.94 -5.75 -27.84
CA THR A 628 13.95 -7.14 -28.24
C THR A 628 13.43 -7.97 -27.08
N ILE A 629 12.27 -8.59 -27.27
CA ILE A 629 11.80 -9.60 -26.32
C ILE A 629 12.48 -10.91 -26.66
N THR A 630 13.31 -11.39 -25.74
CA THR A 630 13.96 -12.70 -25.84
C THR A 630 13.07 -13.74 -25.17
N VAL A 631 12.69 -14.75 -25.93
CA VAL A 631 12.05 -15.97 -25.45
C VAL A 631 13.12 -17.03 -25.37
N ALA A 632 13.36 -17.61 -24.19
CA ALA A 632 14.35 -18.67 -23.99
C ALA A 632 13.64 -19.98 -23.59
N SER A 633 14.14 -21.11 -24.10
CA SER A 633 13.65 -22.41 -23.64
C SER A 633 14.06 -22.66 -22.20
N THR A 634 13.15 -23.22 -21.40
CA THR A 634 13.45 -23.73 -20.06
C THR A 634 14.30 -25.00 -20.07
N ALA A 635 14.28 -25.77 -21.17
CA ALA A 635 15.04 -27.02 -21.32
C ALA A 635 16.48 -26.80 -21.84
N ASP A 636 16.69 -25.78 -22.67
CA ASP A 636 18.00 -25.39 -23.19
C ASP A 636 18.04 -23.85 -23.34
N PRO A 637 18.55 -23.11 -22.32
CA PRO A 637 18.60 -21.66 -22.34
C PRO A 637 19.46 -21.08 -23.47
N SER A 638 20.31 -21.89 -24.14
CA SER A 638 21.05 -21.46 -25.33
C SER A 638 20.16 -21.32 -26.57
N LYS A 639 18.98 -21.94 -26.57
CA LYS A 639 17.98 -21.83 -27.64
C LYS A 639 17.03 -20.70 -27.31
N THR A 640 17.19 -19.60 -28.02
CA THR A 640 16.37 -18.40 -27.90
C THR A 640 15.66 -18.09 -29.21
N ALA A 641 14.50 -17.46 -29.11
CA ALA A 641 13.86 -16.74 -30.21
C ALA A 641 13.67 -15.30 -29.77
N THR A 642 13.74 -14.37 -30.72
CA THR A 642 13.56 -12.96 -30.44
C THR A 642 12.33 -12.43 -31.18
N ALA A 643 11.56 -11.59 -30.49
CA ALA A 643 10.56 -10.74 -31.11
C ALA A 643 11.07 -9.31 -31.09
N ALA A 644 11.24 -8.71 -32.28
CA ALA A 644 11.60 -7.31 -32.39
C ALA A 644 10.36 -6.44 -32.16
N ILE A 645 10.32 -5.73 -31.05
CA ILE A 645 9.27 -4.77 -30.73
C ILE A 645 9.78 -3.39 -31.10
N THR A 646 9.17 -2.81 -32.13
CA THR A 646 9.39 -1.41 -32.45
C THR A 646 8.23 -0.65 -31.86
N VAL A 647 8.46 0.00 -30.72
CA VAL A 647 7.49 0.95 -30.19
C VAL A 647 7.72 2.25 -30.92
N SER A 648 6.88 2.48 -31.92
CA SER A 648 6.85 3.72 -32.64
C SER A 648 5.81 4.60 -31.95
N ALA A 649 6.21 5.75 -31.42
CA ALA A 649 5.38 6.90 -31.74
C ALA A 649 5.49 7.05 -33.25
N THR A 650 4.42 7.41 -33.98
CA THR A 650 4.59 7.93 -35.35
C THR A 650 5.78 8.89 -35.29
N PRO A 651 6.94 8.57 -35.90
CA PRO A 651 8.13 9.36 -35.67
C PRO A 651 7.80 10.73 -36.21
N THR A 652 7.64 11.68 -35.31
CA THR A 652 7.39 13.02 -35.76
C THR A 652 8.64 13.46 -36.51
N GLN A 653 8.48 13.97 -37.73
CA GLN A 653 9.61 14.54 -38.50
C GLN A 653 10.32 15.65 -37.71
N LEU A 654 9.62 16.25 -36.73
CA LEU A 654 10.16 17.17 -35.71
C LEU A 654 10.78 16.50 -34.47
N ALA A 655 10.71 15.18 -34.24
CA ALA A 655 11.50 14.52 -33.18
C ALA A 655 12.81 13.94 -33.72
N THR A 656 12.83 13.49 -34.97
CA THR A 656 14.01 12.84 -35.59
C THR A 656 15.12 13.83 -35.95
N ALA A 657 14.83 15.11 -36.19
CA ALA A 657 15.85 16.15 -36.36
C ALA A 657 16.48 16.63 -35.03
N TRP A 658 15.94 16.17 -33.89
CA TRP A 658 16.21 16.74 -32.56
C TRP A 658 17.05 15.82 -31.68
N THR A 659 17.09 14.53 -31.99
CA THR A 659 17.88 13.55 -31.27
C THR A 659 19.34 13.55 -31.74
N ALA A 660 20.22 13.95 -30.82
CA ALA A 660 21.65 13.60 -30.71
C ALA A 660 22.75 14.49 -31.34
N SER A 661 22.51 15.38 -32.31
CA SER A 661 23.63 16.15 -32.93
C SER A 661 23.66 17.66 -32.70
N ARG A 662 22.65 18.25 -32.04
CA ARG A 662 22.49 19.72 -31.94
C ARG A 662 22.31 20.28 -30.52
N LEU A 663 22.14 19.40 -29.55
CA LEU A 663 22.11 19.69 -28.11
C LEU A 663 23.56 19.85 -27.63
N GLY A 664 23.93 21.03 -27.14
CA GLY A 664 25.32 21.48 -26.99
C GLY A 664 25.94 21.38 -25.59
N GLY A 665 25.36 20.62 -24.66
CA GLY A 665 26.00 20.23 -23.40
C GLY A 665 26.80 18.92 -23.51
N ALA A 666 27.75 18.66 -22.62
CA ALA A 666 28.36 17.31 -22.58
C ALA A 666 27.41 16.29 -21.94
N LEU A 667 26.60 16.71 -20.96
CA LEU A 667 25.67 15.89 -20.18
C LEU A 667 24.22 16.17 -20.58
N HIS A 668 23.59 15.27 -21.34
CA HIS A 668 22.16 15.35 -21.70
C HIS A 668 21.34 14.15 -21.23
N GLU A 669 22.01 13.03 -21.02
CA GLU A 669 21.40 11.83 -20.48
C GLU A 669 21.23 11.97 -18.97
N ASP A 670 20.32 11.20 -18.39
CA ASP A 670 20.10 11.16 -16.94
C ASP A 670 21.41 10.88 -16.20
N VAL A 671 21.70 11.65 -15.14
CA VAL A 671 22.90 11.48 -14.31
C VAL A 671 22.56 10.60 -13.11
N VAL A 672 22.97 9.33 -13.18
CA VAL A 672 22.60 8.29 -12.22
C VAL A 672 23.54 8.21 -11.01
N SER A 673 24.78 8.69 -11.15
CA SER A 673 25.74 8.83 -10.06
C SER A 673 26.52 10.12 -10.20
N PHE A 674 26.78 10.79 -9.09
CA PHE A 674 27.42 12.10 -9.08
C PHE A 674 28.28 12.26 -7.84
N ASP A 675 29.47 12.83 -8.03
CA ASP A 675 30.34 13.21 -6.91
C ASP A 675 30.92 14.61 -7.13
N GLY A 676 30.51 15.54 -6.25
CA GLY A 676 30.93 16.93 -6.27
C GLY A 676 32.18 17.13 -5.43
N ILE A 677 33.25 17.62 -6.03
CA ILE A 677 34.54 17.78 -5.34
C ILE A 677 34.65 19.17 -4.73
N ASP A 678 34.40 20.19 -5.55
CA ASP A 678 34.43 21.60 -5.20
C ASP A 678 33.52 22.40 -6.14
N ALA A 679 33.50 23.73 -5.98
CA ALA A 679 32.64 24.61 -6.76
C ALA A 679 32.85 24.56 -8.29
N ASN A 680 33.93 23.97 -8.78
CA ASN A 680 34.27 23.96 -10.20
C ASN A 680 34.62 22.58 -10.76
N SER A 681 34.63 21.55 -9.90
CA SER A 681 35.11 20.22 -10.24
C SER A 681 34.16 19.13 -9.73
N ALA A 682 33.80 18.20 -10.61
CA ALA A 682 32.91 17.09 -10.29
C ALA A 682 33.11 15.92 -11.26
N PHE A 683 32.65 14.74 -10.85
CA PHE A 683 32.50 13.57 -11.71
C PHE A 683 31.04 13.13 -11.75
N ALA A 684 30.61 12.63 -12.90
CA ALA A 684 29.24 12.18 -13.11
C ALA A 684 29.24 10.92 -14.00
N VAL A 685 28.31 10.02 -13.73
CA VAL A 685 28.00 8.88 -14.59
C VAL A 685 26.59 9.05 -15.10
N ASN A 686 26.43 8.93 -16.41
CA ASN A 686 25.11 9.02 -17.03
C ASN A 686 24.45 7.64 -17.19
N SER A 687 23.19 7.61 -17.58
CA SER A 687 22.42 6.37 -17.80
C SER A 687 22.94 5.48 -18.94
N LYS A 688 23.80 6.00 -19.83
CA LYS A 688 24.52 5.20 -20.84
C LYS A 688 25.75 4.49 -20.28
N GLY A 689 26.13 4.80 -19.04
CA GLY A 689 27.33 4.29 -18.39
C GLY A 689 28.61 4.99 -18.85
N ASP A 690 28.51 6.22 -19.35
CA ASP A 690 29.66 7.07 -19.67
C ASP A 690 30.02 7.96 -18.48
N VAL A 691 31.32 8.21 -18.28
CA VAL A 691 31.83 9.07 -17.20
C VAL A 691 32.16 10.45 -17.76
N PHE A 692 31.61 11.47 -17.12
CA PHE A 692 31.88 12.88 -17.40
C PHE A 692 32.66 13.51 -16.26
N ARG A 693 33.46 14.51 -16.62
CA ARG A 693 34.22 15.31 -15.67
C ARG A 693 33.98 16.79 -15.92
N MET A 694 33.71 17.51 -14.85
CA MET A 694 33.66 18.96 -14.82
C MET A 694 35.01 19.51 -14.38
N VAL A 695 35.57 20.46 -15.13
CA VAL A 695 36.79 21.18 -14.77
C VAL A 695 36.58 22.66 -15.07
N GLY A 696 36.75 23.52 -14.07
CA GLY A 696 36.53 24.96 -14.23
C GLY A 696 35.08 25.31 -14.58
N GLY A 697 34.11 24.49 -14.12
CA GLY A 697 32.69 24.64 -14.46
C GLY A 697 32.30 24.09 -15.84
N VAL A 698 33.24 23.55 -16.62
CA VAL A 698 32.96 23.03 -17.97
C VAL A 698 32.92 21.50 -17.95
N TRP A 699 31.82 20.93 -18.44
CA TRP A 699 31.65 19.49 -18.58
C TRP A 699 32.29 18.93 -19.86
N SER A 700 32.93 17.78 -19.73
CA SER A 700 33.50 17.02 -20.85
C SER A 700 33.36 15.52 -20.64
N LEU A 701 33.21 14.76 -21.72
CA LEU A 701 33.24 13.30 -21.67
C LEU A 701 34.65 12.84 -21.27
N ALA A 702 34.78 12.22 -20.11
CA ALA A 702 36.06 11.78 -19.57
C ALA A 702 36.43 10.37 -20.07
N THR A 703 35.46 9.46 -20.08
CA THR A 703 35.61 8.16 -20.72
C THR A 703 34.25 7.51 -21.01
N ARG A 704 34.23 6.58 -21.98
CA ARG A 704 33.03 5.81 -22.32
C ARG A 704 33.03 4.47 -21.63
N GLY A 705 31.86 4.03 -21.14
CA GLY A 705 31.70 2.68 -20.60
C GLY A 705 32.05 1.61 -21.63
N THR A 706 31.71 1.84 -22.90
CA THR A 706 32.01 0.94 -24.01
C THR A 706 33.50 0.69 -24.21
N THR A 707 34.37 1.65 -23.85
CA THR A 707 35.83 1.48 -23.91
C THR A 707 36.30 0.41 -22.93
N PHE A 708 35.54 0.16 -21.86
CA PHE A 708 35.80 -0.85 -20.85
C PHE A 708 34.84 -2.04 -20.93
N SER A 709 34.03 -2.14 -22.00
CA SER A 709 32.98 -3.17 -22.14
C SER A 709 32.03 -3.23 -20.93
N THR A 710 31.68 -2.06 -20.40
CA THR A 710 30.83 -1.90 -19.21
C THR A 710 29.79 -0.81 -19.40
N GLN A 711 28.74 -0.84 -18.58
CA GLN A 711 27.99 0.35 -18.21
C GLN A 711 28.43 0.73 -16.80
N PHE A 712 29.09 1.88 -16.65
CA PHE A 712 29.39 2.40 -15.32
C PHE A 712 28.07 2.76 -14.62
N LEU A 713 27.98 2.46 -13.33
CA LEU A 713 26.79 2.65 -12.50
C LEU A 713 27.04 3.63 -11.35
N ALA A 714 28.26 3.64 -10.81
CA ALA A 714 28.64 4.52 -9.72
C ALA A 714 30.04 5.10 -9.90
N VAL A 715 30.25 6.31 -9.38
CA VAL A 715 31.54 6.98 -9.29
C VAL A 715 31.73 7.55 -7.89
N SER A 716 32.96 7.48 -7.38
CA SER A 716 33.37 8.15 -6.15
C SER A 716 34.75 8.76 -6.35
N ALA A 717 34.92 9.99 -5.87
CA ALA A 717 36.12 10.79 -5.99
C ALA A 717 36.59 11.25 -4.61
N THR A 718 37.90 11.26 -4.40
CA THR A 718 38.50 11.85 -3.19
C THR A 718 39.16 13.21 -3.47
N GLY A 719 39.04 13.69 -4.70
CA GLY A 719 39.59 14.96 -5.15
C GLY A 719 39.64 15.07 -6.67
N VAL A 720 40.16 16.19 -7.16
CA VAL A 720 40.23 16.50 -8.60
C VAL A 720 41.10 15.52 -9.40
N SER A 721 42.01 14.80 -8.74
CA SER A 721 42.98 13.89 -9.36
C SER A 721 42.77 12.41 -9.00
N ALA A 722 41.71 12.06 -8.28
CA ALA A 722 41.50 10.68 -7.85
C ALA A 722 40.02 10.34 -7.83
N ALA A 723 39.61 9.45 -8.73
CA ALA A 723 38.26 8.92 -8.80
C ALA A 723 38.26 7.44 -9.19
N VAL A 724 37.20 6.74 -8.81
CA VAL A 724 36.93 5.36 -9.22
C VAL A 724 35.50 5.26 -9.73
N ALA A 725 35.32 4.60 -10.86
CA ALA A 725 34.02 4.24 -11.40
C ALA A 725 33.88 2.71 -11.46
N VAL A 726 32.70 2.21 -11.14
CA VAL A 726 32.37 0.77 -11.15
C VAL A 726 31.14 0.51 -12.00
N GLY A 727 31.02 -0.70 -12.56
CA GLY A 727 29.94 -1.01 -13.48
C GLY A 727 29.66 -2.50 -13.67
N THR A 728 28.96 -2.80 -14.76
CA THR A 728 28.65 -4.17 -15.18
C THR A 728 29.92 -4.99 -15.46
N ASN A 729 29.79 -6.31 -15.46
CA ASN A 729 30.88 -7.26 -15.73
C ASN A 729 32.05 -7.18 -14.73
N GLY A 730 31.78 -6.71 -13.50
CA GLY A 730 32.81 -6.55 -12.46
C GLY A 730 33.86 -5.49 -12.78
N VAL A 731 33.58 -4.58 -13.71
CA VAL A 731 34.56 -3.59 -14.16
C VAL A 731 34.75 -2.50 -13.11
N ILE A 732 36.02 -2.19 -12.86
CA ILE A 732 36.46 -1.04 -12.05
C ILE A 732 37.46 -0.24 -12.90
N ALA A 733 37.24 1.08 -13.00
CA ALA A 733 38.16 2.01 -13.64
C ALA A 733 38.62 3.08 -12.66
N ARG A 734 39.91 3.42 -12.69
CA ARG A 734 40.55 4.47 -11.87
C ARG A 734 40.93 5.66 -12.72
N PHE A 735 40.66 6.85 -12.21
CA PHE A 735 41.27 8.09 -12.68
C PHE A 735 42.44 8.46 -11.76
N ASP A 736 43.62 8.70 -12.35
CA ASP A 736 44.86 9.07 -11.63
C ASP A 736 45.21 10.57 -11.68
N GLY A 737 44.30 11.38 -12.23
CA GLY A 737 44.51 12.80 -12.48
C GLY A 737 44.79 13.11 -13.94
N THR A 738 45.18 12.11 -14.72
CA THR A 738 45.50 12.27 -16.14
C THR A 738 44.64 11.39 -17.03
N ALA A 739 44.47 10.10 -16.69
CA ALA A 739 43.80 9.13 -17.53
C ALA A 739 42.95 8.14 -16.72
N TRP A 740 41.98 7.54 -17.41
CA TRP A 740 41.21 6.41 -16.89
C TRP A 740 41.88 5.09 -17.27
N SER A 741 42.08 4.20 -16.30
CA SER A 741 42.66 2.87 -16.51
C SER A 741 41.86 1.79 -15.77
N ALA A 742 41.82 0.57 -16.31
CA ALA A 742 41.12 -0.54 -15.69
C ALA A 742 41.89 -1.10 -14.49
N MET A 743 41.18 -1.52 -13.45
CA MET A 743 41.72 -2.24 -12.30
C MET A 743 41.15 -3.65 -12.25
N SER A 744 41.97 -4.63 -11.86
CA SER A 744 41.47 -5.99 -11.63
C SER A 744 40.58 -6.02 -10.39
N SER A 745 39.33 -6.46 -10.57
CA SER A 745 38.36 -6.63 -9.48
C SER A 745 38.32 -8.06 -8.93
N GLY A 746 38.78 -9.04 -9.72
CA GLY A 746 38.69 -10.47 -9.40
C GLY A 746 37.27 -11.06 -9.48
N VAL A 747 36.29 -10.31 -9.97
CA VAL A 747 34.87 -10.71 -10.04
C VAL A 747 34.26 -10.34 -11.40
N THR A 748 33.16 -11.00 -11.77
CA THR A 748 32.40 -10.72 -13.00
C THR A 748 31.00 -10.17 -12.73
N GLN A 749 30.57 -10.19 -11.47
CA GLN A 749 29.28 -9.66 -11.03
C GLN A 749 29.24 -8.14 -11.21
N THR A 750 28.07 -7.61 -11.58
CA THR A 750 27.85 -6.15 -11.64
C THR A 750 28.13 -5.50 -10.30
N LEU A 751 28.94 -4.43 -10.31
CA LEU A 751 29.20 -3.58 -9.16
C LEU A 751 28.30 -2.34 -9.26
N ASN A 752 27.39 -2.17 -8.30
CA ASN A 752 26.37 -1.12 -8.32
C ASN A 752 26.80 0.14 -7.57
N GLY A 753 27.62 -0.01 -6.53
CA GLY A 753 28.00 1.10 -5.64
C GLY A 753 29.48 1.10 -5.33
N VAL A 754 30.07 2.29 -5.21
CA VAL A 754 31.46 2.49 -4.78
C VAL A 754 31.54 3.72 -3.88
N HIS A 755 32.36 3.65 -2.83
CA HIS A 755 32.68 4.81 -2.00
C HIS A 755 34.14 4.73 -1.55
N LEU A 756 34.86 5.82 -1.74
CA LEU A 756 36.24 5.99 -1.34
C LEU A 756 36.31 6.86 -0.08
N ASP A 757 37.13 6.46 0.89
CA ASP A 757 37.51 7.30 2.04
C ASP A 757 38.97 7.77 1.96
N GLY A 758 39.65 7.42 0.88
CA GLY A 758 41.00 7.86 0.52
C GLY A 758 41.36 7.44 -0.91
N PRO A 759 42.44 7.97 -1.50
CA PRO A 759 42.81 7.67 -2.88
C PRO A 759 43.18 6.19 -3.10
N THR A 760 43.44 5.43 -2.04
CA THR A 760 43.82 4.01 -2.08
C THR A 760 43.05 3.18 -1.05
N SER A 761 41.93 3.70 -0.55
CA SER A 761 41.06 3.03 0.41
C SER A 761 39.58 3.26 0.07
N GLY A 762 38.79 2.20 0.21
CA GLY A 762 37.36 2.26 -0.13
C GLY A 762 36.71 0.89 -0.26
N PHE A 763 35.43 0.90 -0.63
CA PHE A 763 34.66 -0.31 -0.93
C PHE A 763 33.88 -0.18 -2.24
N ALA A 764 33.68 -1.29 -2.92
CA ALA A 764 32.75 -1.45 -4.03
C ALA A 764 31.85 -2.65 -3.76
N VAL A 765 30.55 -2.53 -4.04
CA VAL A 765 29.55 -3.55 -3.75
C VAL A 765 28.64 -3.80 -4.95
N GLY A 766 28.03 -4.99 -5.03
CA GLY A 766 27.28 -5.37 -6.22
C GLY A 766 26.35 -6.57 -6.09
N ALA A 767 26.01 -7.14 -7.25
CA ALA A 767 25.11 -8.28 -7.38
C ALA A 767 25.62 -9.52 -6.64
N GLY A 768 24.70 -10.31 -6.09
CA GLY A 768 25.04 -11.56 -5.38
C GLY A 768 25.81 -11.36 -4.07
N GLY A 769 25.68 -10.19 -3.43
CA GLY A 769 26.32 -9.87 -2.15
C GLY A 769 27.82 -9.59 -2.25
N VAL A 770 28.35 -9.37 -3.45
CA VAL A 770 29.78 -9.07 -3.66
C VAL A 770 30.14 -7.77 -2.95
N ALA A 771 31.23 -7.80 -2.18
CA ALA A 771 31.86 -6.62 -1.59
C ALA A 771 33.38 -6.72 -1.75
N LEU A 772 33.96 -5.73 -2.42
CA LEU A 772 35.39 -5.60 -2.66
C LEU A 772 35.94 -4.47 -1.79
N ARG A 773 37.10 -4.70 -1.18
CA ARG A 773 37.83 -3.72 -0.40
C ARG A 773 39.06 -3.25 -1.18
N LEU A 774 39.18 -1.94 -1.35
CA LEU A 774 40.39 -1.29 -1.82
C LEU A 774 41.29 -1.03 -0.61
N ASN A 775 42.50 -1.59 -0.61
CA ASN A 775 43.49 -1.36 0.42
C ASN A 775 44.89 -1.35 -0.20
N GLY A 776 45.64 -0.26 -0.05
CA GLY A 776 46.99 -0.15 -0.60
C GLY A 776 47.05 -0.16 -2.13
N GLY A 777 45.96 0.19 -2.81
CA GLY A 777 45.89 0.31 -4.27
C GLY A 777 45.35 -0.92 -5.01
N SER A 778 45.11 -2.04 -4.32
CA SER A 778 44.55 -3.26 -4.91
C SER A 778 43.16 -3.59 -4.37
N TRP A 779 42.30 -4.13 -5.23
CA TRP A 779 40.99 -4.65 -4.83
C TRP A 779 41.09 -6.10 -4.38
N SER A 780 40.41 -6.42 -3.28
CA SER A 780 40.31 -7.78 -2.76
C SER A 780 38.88 -8.07 -2.34
N SER A 781 38.41 -9.29 -2.60
CA SER A 781 37.07 -9.70 -2.20
C SER A 781 36.98 -9.89 -0.68
N THR A 782 35.85 -9.49 -0.10
CA THR A 782 35.49 -9.74 1.29
C THR A 782 34.20 -10.54 1.35
N THR A 783 34.12 -11.51 2.25
CA THR A 783 32.92 -12.35 2.39
C THR A 783 31.86 -11.61 3.20
N THR A 784 30.69 -11.38 2.61
CA THR A 784 29.55 -10.72 3.25
C THR A 784 28.58 -11.70 3.92
N GLY A 785 28.54 -12.95 3.44
CA GLY A 785 27.53 -13.93 3.83
C GLY A 785 26.12 -13.60 3.32
N SER A 786 25.98 -12.64 2.40
CA SER A 786 24.72 -12.28 1.76
C SER A 786 24.70 -12.71 0.29
N THR A 787 23.52 -13.03 -0.22
CA THR A 787 23.27 -13.28 -1.64
C THR A 787 22.43 -12.16 -2.28
N GLN A 788 22.04 -11.16 -1.50
CA GLN A 788 21.24 -10.02 -1.97
C GLN A 788 22.08 -9.10 -2.83
N THR A 789 21.46 -8.40 -3.78
CA THR A 789 22.14 -7.36 -4.54
C THR A 789 22.37 -6.16 -3.65
N LEU A 790 23.64 -5.75 -3.49
CA LEU A 790 24.01 -4.54 -2.76
C LEU A 790 24.05 -3.37 -3.75
N ASN A 791 23.33 -2.30 -3.44
CA ASN A 791 23.12 -1.15 -4.32
C ASN A 791 24.06 0.01 -4.00
N SER A 792 24.35 0.24 -2.72
CA SER A 792 25.19 1.36 -2.27
C SER A 792 26.02 0.97 -1.06
N VAL A 793 27.17 1.63 -0.91
CA VAL A 793 28.09 1.46 0.20
C VAL A 793 28.60 2.83 0.65
N TRP A 794 28.77 2.98 1.96
CA TRP A 794 29.44 4.11 2.57
C TRP A 794 30.55 3.60 3.49
N VAL A 795 31.68 4.28 3.51
CA VAL A 795 32.84 3.92 4.34
C VAL A 795 33.45 5.15 4.99
N ALA A 796 33.84 5.01 6.26
CA ALA A 796 34.63 5.97 7.00
C ALA A 796 35.62 5.23 7.91
N GLY A 797 36.88 5.13 7.47
CA GLY A 797 37.94 4.47 8.22
C GLY A 797 37.71 2.97 8.37
N SER A 798 37.54 2.49 9.61
CA SER A 798 37.32 1.07 9.88
C SER A 798 35.84 0.64 9.78
N VAL A 799 34.90 1.57 9.57
CA VAL A 799 33.48 1.27 9.49
C VAL A 799 32.99 1.42 8.06
N ALA A 800 32.25 0.44 7.56
CA ALA A 800 31.49 0.58 6.32
C ALA A 800 30.06 0.05 6.49
N VAL A 801 29.13 0.57 5.72
CA VAL A 801 27.74 0.12 5.65
C VAL A 801 27.38 -0.08 4.19
N ALA A 802 26.85 -1.26 3.85
CA ALA A 802 26.31 -1.56 2.54
C ALA A 802 24.82 -1.87 2.65
N VAL A 803 24.04 -1.41 1.67
CA VAL A 803 22.59 -1.60 1.64
C VAL A 803 22.15 -2.18 0.29
N GLY A 804 21.02 -2.87 0.26
CA GLY A 804 20.61 -3.60 -0.93
C GLY A 804 19.14 -3.99 -0.99
N THR A 805 18.85 -4.99 -1.83
CA THR A 805 17.51 -5.54 -2.03
C THR A 805 16.97 -6.23 -0.77
N SER A 806 15.65 -6.34 -0.66
CA SER A 806 14.98 -7.03 0.46
C SER A 806 15.30 -6.43 1.84
N GLY A 807 15.53 -5.11 1.91
CA GLY A 807 15.88 -4.40 3.14
C GLY A 807 17.26 -4.76 3.71
N GLU A 808 18.15 -5.33 2.89
CA GLU A 808 19.46 -5.78 3.35
C GLU A 808 20.33 -4.62 3.84
N VAL A 809 20.87 -4.77 5.05
CA VAL A 809 21.86 -3.86 5.62
C VAL A 809 23.01 -4.67 6.19
N LEU A 810 24.21 -4.42 5.69
CA LEU A 810 25.45 -5.02 6.16
C LEU A 810 26.34 -3.96 6.77
N ARG A 811 27.04 -4.29 7.86
CA ARG A 811 27.97 -3.41 8.53
C ARG A 811 29.33 -4.06 8.73
N TRP A 812 30.36 -3.40 8.24
CA TRP A 812 31.76 -3.75 8.42
C TRP A 812 32.31 -3.09 9.69
N ASN A 813 33.03 -3.86 10.50
CA ASN A 813 33.61 -3.43 11.78
C ASN A 813 35.13 -3.22 11.75
N GLY A 814 35.76 -3.32 10.56
CA GLY A 814 37.21 -3.25 10.38
C GLY A 814 37.79 -4.55 9.87
N SER A 815 37.13 -5.68 10.13
CA SER A 815 37.60 -7.01 9.75
C SER A 815 36.54 -7.92 9.12
N THR A 816 35.27 -7.74 9.46
CA THR A 816 34.18 -8.64 9.05
C THR A 816 32.88 -7.88 8.78
N TRP A 817 32.07 -8.42 7.85
CA TRP A 817 30.71 -7.96 7.61
C TRP A 817 29.74 -8.65 8.56
N THR A 818 28.83 -7.88 9.13
CA THR A 818 27.74 -8.38 9.97
C THR A 818 26.40 -7.86 9.46
N ARG A 819 25.42 -8.74 9.30
CA ARG A 819 24.06 -8.35 8.91
C ARG A 819 23.39 -7.60 10.06
N GLN A 820 22.74 -6.49 9.75
CA GLN A 820 21.99 -5.67 10.69
C GLN A 820 20.49 -5.82 10.42
N THR A 821 19.66 -5.75 11.46
CA THR A 821 18.21 -5.73 11.28
C THR A 821 17.76 -4.33 10.88
N SER A 822 17.22 -4.18 9.67
CA SER A 822 16.77 -2.90 9.11
C SER A 822 15.34 -2.52 9.50
N GLY A 823 14.49 -3.52 9.77
CA GLY A 823 13.07 -3.35 10.09
C GLY A 823 12.17 -3.14 8.86
N THR A 824 12.69 -3.33 7.64
CA THR A 824 11.94 -3.21 6.38
C THR A 824 12.34 -4.32 5.40
N SER A 825 11.48 -4.64 4.44
CA SER A 825 11.78 -5.48 3.27
C SER A 825 11.99 -4.67 1.99
N GLU A 826 11.87 -3.35 2.06
CA GLU A 826 11.98 -2.46 0.91
C GLU A 826 13.40 -2.42 0.34
N THR A 827 13.52 -2.16 -0.96
CA THR A 827 14.84 -2.07 -1.60
C THR A 827 15.50 -0.76 -1.20
N LEU A 828 16.71 -0.83 -0.66
CA LEU A 828 17.50 0.33 -0.29
C LEU A 828 18.46 0.69 -1.42
N TYR A 829 18.39 1.93 -1.92
CA TYR A 829 19.19 2.41 -3.05
C TYR A 829 20.43 3.21 -2.62
N GLY A 830 20.33 3.99 -1.55
CA GLY A 830 21.39 4.89 -1.11
C GLY A 830 21.72 4.72 0.37
N VAL A 831 23.00 4.83 0.73
CA VAL A 831 23.45 4.91 2.12
C VAL A 831 24.57 5.92 2.26
N THR A 832 24.55 6.70 3.34
CA THR A 832 25.64 7.60 3.71
C THR A 832 25.67 7.81 5.22
N GLY A 833 26.81 8.23 5.76
CA GLY A 833 26.93 8.53 7.18
C GLY A 833 27.75 9.79 7.42
N ILE A 834 27.35 10.54 8.44
CA ILE A 834 28.17 11.63 8.99
C ILE A 834 29.24 11.06 9.93
N SER A 835 28.93 9.93 10.58
CA SER A 835 29.85 9.21 11.46
C SER A 835 29.48 7.72 11.50
N GLY A 836 30.37 6.88 12.05
CA GLY A 836 30.05 5.46 12.24
C GLY A 836 28.80 5.23 13.11
N SER A 837 28.39 6.21 13.93
CA SER A 837 27.21 6.16 14.79
C SER A 837 25.98 6.91 14.26
N ASP A 838 26.08 7.55 13.08
CA ASP A 838 24.97 8.26 12.45
C ASP A 838 25.03 8.00 10.96
N VAL A 839 24.18 7.06 10.51
CA VAL A 839 24.13 6.58 9.12
C VAL A 839 22.67 6.56 8.67
N VAL A 840 22.41 7.03 7.46
CA VAL A 840 21.07 7.06 6.86
C VAL A 840 21.07 6.20 5.61
N ALA A 841 20.01 5.40 5.46
CA ALA A 841 19.74 4.62 4.26
C ALA A 841 18.35 4.98 3.70
N VAL A 842 18.23 5.00 2.38
CA VAL A 842 17.00 5.40 1.67
C VAL A 842 16.65 4.40 0.58
N GLY A 843 15.36 4.28 0.26
CA GLY A 843 14.87 3.26 -0.67
C GLY A 843 13.48 3.50 -1.26
N THR A 844 12.87 2.41 -1.73
CA THR A 844 11.53 2.41 -2.35
C THR A 844 10.43 2.89 -1.41
N PHE A 845 9.35 3.43 -1.99
CA PHE A 845 8.15 3.89 -1.29
C PHE A 845 8.42 4.86 -0.12
N GLY A 846 9.38 5.76 -0.30
CA GLY A 846 9.74 6.76 0.70
C GLY A 846 10.45 6.20 1.94
N THR A 847 10.99 4.99 1.86
CA THR A 847 11.70 4.36 2.98
C THR A 847 12.93 5.17 3.38
N VAL A 848 12.95 5.69 4.61
CA VAL A 848 14.11 6.35 5.23
C VAL A 848 14.44 5.65 6.54
N LEU A 849 15.64 5.10 6.65
CA LEU A 849 16.16 4.47 7.85
C LEU A 849 17.32 5.28 8.42
N ARG A 850 17.42 5.34 9.75
CA ARG A 850 18.56 5.94 10.45
C ARG A 850 19.12 5.00 11.50
N PHE A 851 20.44 4.83 11.46
CA PHE A 851 21.23 4.17 12.49
C PHE A 851 21.70 5.18 13.52
N ASN A 852 21.41 4.94 14.79
CA ASN A 852 21.75 5.84 15.90
C ASN A 852 23.02 5.43 16.68
N GLY A 853 23.82 4.54 16.11
CA GLY A 853 25.00 3.95 16.76
C GLY A 853 24.74 2.59 17.39
N THR A 854 23.48 2.23 17.61
CA THR A 854 23.09 0.94 18.21
C THR A 854 22.13 0.14 17.35
N SER A 855 21.11 0.77 16.76
CA SER A 855 20.08 0.10 15.97
C SER A 855 19.63 0.95 14.80
N TRP A 856 19.09 0.29 13.78
CA TRP A 856 18.35 0.94 12.71
C TRP A 856 16.91 1.19 13.13
N SER A 857 16.36 2.33 12.71
CA SER A 857 14.96 2.69 12.92
C SER A 857 14.43 3.46 11.73
N THR A 858 13.14 3.26 11.42
CA THR A 858 12.44 4.04 10.40
C THR A 858 12.27 5.48 10.87
N VAL A 859 12.60 6.43 10.00
CA VAL A 859 12.33 7.85 10.22
C VAL A 859 10.93 8.15 9.69
N ASN A 860 10.01 8.54 10.57
CA ASN A 860 8.65 8.96 10.16
C ASN A 860 8.72 10.31 9.44
N GLY A 861 8.88 10.27 8.11
CA GLY A 861 9.05 11.45 7.27
C GLY A 861 7.76 12.20 6.92
N GLY A 862 6.58 11.64 7.21
CA GLY A 862 5.28 12.18 6.79
C GLY A 862 5.05 12.02 5.29
N ASN A 863 4.08 11.19 4.87
CA ASN A 863 3.58 11.01 3.50
C ASN A 863 4.59 11.03 2.32
N VAL A 864 5.88 10.75 2.54
CA VAL A 864 6.83 10.57 1.44
C VAL A 864 6.53 9.21 0.82
N THR A 865 6.05 9.21 -0.43
CA THR A 865 5.69 7.98 -1.16
C THR A 865 6.56 7.76 -2.40
N ALA A 866 7.45 8.71 -2.72
CA ALA A 866 8.37 8.63 -3.86
C ALA A 866 9.53 7.68 -3.59
N ASP A 867 10.09 7.09 -4.64
CA ASP A 867 11.35 6.34 -4.53
C ASP A 867 12.52 7.29 -4.29
N LEU A 868 13.41 6.87 -3.38
CA LEU A 868 14.55 7.65 -2.91
C LEU A 868 15.85 6.97 -3.37
N TYR A 869 16.64 7.63 -4.21
CA TYR A 869 17.74 7.00 -4.94
C TYR A 869 19.11 7.20 -4.29
N SER A 870 19.36 8.37 -3.72
CA SER A 870 20.66 8.75 -3.18
C SER A 870 20.47 9.62 -1.94
N VAL A 871 21.41 9.49 -1.00
CA VAL A 871 21.46 10.31 0.21
C VAL A 871 22.90 10.75 0.46
N SER A 872 23.07 12.01 0.84
CA SER A 872 24.37 12.59 1.22
C SER A 872 24.26 13.37 2.51
N GLY A 873 25.21 13.17 3.42
CA GLY A 873 25.33 13.89 4.68
C GLY A 873 26.79 14.17 5.00
N SER A 874 27.08 15.32 5.62
CA SER A 874 28.44 15.71 5.98
C SER A 874 28.46 16.56 7.25
N THR A 875 29.58 16.59 7.95
CA THR A 875 29.78 17.58 9.03
C THR A 875 29.91 19.01 8.47
N ALA A 876 30.35 19.15 7.21
CA ALA A 876 30.53 20.44 6.54
C ALA A 876 29.22 21.22 6.33
N ASN A 877 28.08 20.54 6.26
CA ASN A 877 26.76 21.16 6.04
C ASN A 877 25.88 21.21 7.32
N SER A 878 26.52 21.29 8.49
CA SER A 878 25.84 21.30 9.80
C SER A 878 25.07 20.01 10.11
N ASN A 879 25.64 18.85 9.75
CA ASN A 879 25.10 17.52 10.03
C ASN A 879 23.70 17.27 9.42
N ARG A 880 23.45 17.81 8.22
CA ARG A 880 22.17 17.64 7.52
C ARG A 880 22.30 16.60 6.42
N TYR A 881 21.27 15.76 6.28
CA TYR A 881 21.17 14.85 5.14
C TYR A 881 20.28 15.44 4.07
N TYR A 882 20.66 15.22 2.82
CA TYR A 882 19.86 15.53 1.64
C TYR A 882 19.62 14.25 0.85
N ILE A 883 18.41 14.10 0.31
CA ILE A 883 17.93 12.86 -0.30
C ILE A 883 17.34 13.17 -1.67
N ALA A 884 17.91 12.58 -2.72
CA ALA A 884 17.42 12.67 -4.09
C ALA A 884 16.29 11.65 -4.34
N SER A 885 15.24 12.07 -5.04
CA SER A 885 14.03 11.28 -5.26
C SER A 885 13.32 11.60 -6.57
N ASP A 886 12.28 10.82 -6.89
CA ASP A 886 11.37 11.13 -8.00
C ASP A 886 10.67 12.49 -7.87
N ASN A 887 10.39 12.92 -6.64
CA ASN A 887 9.69 14.18 -6.37
C ASN A 887 10.65 15.35 -6.11
N GLY A 888 11.94 15.20 -6.45
CA GLY A 888 12.97 16.20 -6.22
C GLY A 888 13.80 15.91 -4.98
N LEU A 889 14.16 16.96 -4.22
CA LEU A 889 15.13 16.87 -3.12
C LEU A 889 14.43 16.97 -1.77
N TYR A 890 14.71 16.06 -0.87
CA TYR A 890 14.32 16.17 0.54
C TYR A 890 15.53 16.50 1.41
N SER A 891 15.27 17.17 2.53
CA SER A 891 16.23 17.31 3.62
C SER A 891 15.74 16.50 4.81
N LEU A 892 16.67 15.86 5.52
CA LEU A 892 16.42 15.14 6.75
C LEU A 892 17.17 15.84 7.90
N ASN A 893 16.38 16.45 8.79
CA ASN A 893 16.86 17.19 9.95
C ASN A 893 16.11 16.73 11.20
N ASN A 894 16.82 16.31 12.26
CA ASN A 894 16.20 15.87 13.52
C ASN A 894 15.09 14.82 13.35
N ASN A 895 15.30 13.83 12.47
CA ASN A 895 14.29 12.81 12.11
C ASN A 895 13.02 13.36 11.45
N SER A 896 13.04 14.59 10.92
CA SER A 896 11.99 15.15 10.08
C SER A 896 12.47 15.22 8.63
N VAL A 897 11.69 14.65 7.71
CA VAL A 897 11.94 14.71 6.27
C VAL A 897 11.09 15.84 5.69
N GLN A 898 11.69 16.75 4.94
CA GLN A 898 11.01 17.93 4.39
C GLN A 898 11.46 18.16 2.95
N LEU A 899 10.50 18.42 2.05
CA LEU A 899 10.80 18.75 0.66
C LEU A 899 11.56 20.07 0.59
N VAL A 900 12.68 20.09 -0.14
CA VAL A 900 13.49 21.27 -0.39
C VAL A 900 13.08 21.88 -1.71
N THR A 901 12.80 23.18 -1.70
CA THR A 901 12.55 23.92 -2.94
C THR A 901 13.86 24.11 -3.70
N THR A 902 13.95 23.45 -4.85
CA THR A 902 15.02 23.58 -5.84
C THR A 902 14.63 24.58 -6.94
N PRO A 903 15.57 25.10 -7.75
CA PRO A 903 15.27 25.99 -8.89
C PRO A 903 14.27 25.37 -9.84
N TYR A 904 14.46 24.08 -10.09
CA TYR A 904 13.51 23.24 -10.80
C TYR A 904 13.43 21.85 -10.15
N ALA A 905 12.37 21.09 -10.41
CA ALA A 905 12.01 19.85 -9.70
C ALA A 905 12.00 18.66 -10.67
N PRO A 906 13.17 18.30 -11.25
CA PRO A 906 13.28 17.09 -12.04
C PRO A 906 13.26 15.88 -11.09
N ARG A 907 13.14 14.68 -11.66
CA ARG A 907 13.53 13.47 -10.92
C ARG A 907 15.03 13.56 -10.65
N LEU A 908 15.43 13.38 -9.39
CA LEU A 908 16.82 13.45 -8.96
C LEU A 908 17.30 12.04 -8.59
N PHE A 909 18.45 11.65 -9.13
CA PHE A 909 19.04 10.33 -8.90
C PHE A 909 20.30 10.39 -8.04
N GLY A 910 21.07 11.48 -8.12
CA GLY A 910 22.31 11.67 -7.39
C GLY A 910 22.28 12.87 -6.45
N THR A 911 22.93 12.74 -5.29
CA THR A 911 23.28 13.87 -4.43
C THR A 911 24.67 13.67 -3.81
N SER A 912 25.43 14.76 -3.69
CA SER A 912 26.76 14.78 -3.05
C SER A 912 26.89 16.07 -2.24
N ILE A 913 27.77 16.08 -1.24
CA ILE A 913 28.12 17.29 -0.48
C ILE A 913 29.62 17.50 -0.60
N ASP A 914 30.02 18.65 -1.15
CA ASP A 914 31.42 18.96 -1.31
C ASP A 914 32.10 19.35 0.03
N ALA A 915 33.43 19.50 0.00
CA ALA A 915 34.21 19.84 1.19
C ALA A 915 33.82 21.18 1.85
N SER A 916 33.16 22.08 1.11
CA SER A 916 32.65 23.36 1.63
C SER A 916 31.23 23.26 2.20
N GLY A 917 30.61 22.08 2.14
CA GLY A 917 29.25 21.85 2.61
C GLY A 917 28.17 22.25 1.59
N ASN A 918 28.54 22.53 0.33
CA ASN A 918 27.54 22.80 -0.70
C ASN A 918 26.86 21.50 -1.13
N VAL A 919 25.55 21.55 -1.31
CA VAL A 919 24.77 20.38 -1.72
C VAL A 919 24.68 20.34 -3.23
N TRP A 920 25.12 19.25 -3.82
CA TRP A 920 24.98 18.96 -5.22
C TRP A 920 23.86 17.96 -5.44
N THR A 921 23.12 18.17 -6.52
CA THR A 921 22.08 17.26 -6.97
C THR A 921 22.17 17.06 -8.48
N SER A 922 21.88 15.85 -8.92
CA SER A 922 21.87 15.50 -10.33
C SER A 922 20.70 14.58 -10.67
N GLY A 923 20.24 14.62 -11.91
CA GLY A 923 19.08 13.84 -12.28
C GLY A 923 18.76 13.82 -13.75
N GLN A 924 17.46 13.87 -14.02
CA GLN A 924 16.87 13.73 -15.34
C GLN A 924 17.43 14.76 -16.34
N ARG A 925 17.63 14.35 -17.60
CA ARG A 925 18.19 15.15 -18.71
C ARG A 925 19.52 15.86 -18.39
N GLY A 926 20.42 15.21 -17.67
CA GLY A 926 21.70 15.84 -17.36
C GLY A 926 21.60 16.97 -16.32
N SER A 927 20.45 17.15 -15.65
CA SER A 927 20.29 18.24 -14.68
C SER A 927 21.34 18.15 -13.58
N VAL A 928 21.96 19.30 -13.28
CA VAL A 928 22.91 19.44 -12.17
C VAL A 928 22.65 20.79 -11.51
N MET A 929 22.39 20.75 -10.20
CA MET A 929 22.14 21.94 -9.38
C MET A 929 23.02 21.91 -8.13
N ARG A 930 23.45 23.09 -7.70
CA ARG A 930 24.22 23.28 -6.47
C ARG A 930 23.54 24.28 -5.54
N LEU A 931 23.41 23.93 -4.27
CA LEU A 931 23.02 24.82 -3.19
C LEU A 931 24.25 25.27 -2.40
N SER A 932 24.56 26.56 -2.47
CA SER A 932 25.62 27.21 -1.71
C SER A 932 25.02 28.16 -0.67
N GLY A 933 25.05 27.74 0.59
CA GLY A 933 24.36 28.43 1.68
C GLY A 933 22.84 28.38 1.52
N THR A 934 22.25 29.44 0.99
CA THR A 934 20.81 29.54 0.68
C THR A 934 20.54 29.79 -0.80
N THR A 935 21.59 29.91 -1.61
CA THR A 935 21.49 30.24 -3.02
C THR A 935 21.65 28.98 -3.85
N TRP A 936 20.71 28.77 -4.76
CA TRP A 936 20.81 27.71 -5.75
C TRP A 936 21.44 28.21 -7.04
N GLU A 937 22.18 27.33 -7.71
CA GLU A 937 22.82 27.54 -8.99
C GLU A 937 22.56 26.34 -9.91
N THR A 938 22.20 26.62 -11.17
CA THR A 938 22.09 25.60 -12.23
C THR A 938 23.45 25.44 -12.91
N VAL A 939 24.06 24.26 -12.82
CA VAL A 939 25.46 24.05 -13.24
C VAL A 939 25.57 23.42 -14.65
N ASN A 940 24.50 22.81 -15.18
CA ASN A 940 24.52 22.23 -16.54
C ASN A 940 23.33 22.70 -17.40
N LEU A 941 22.19 22.00 -17.35
CA LEU A 941 21.02 22.32 -18.16
C LEU A 941 19.87 22.80 -17.28
N ALA A 942 19.15 23.80 -17.77
CA ALA A 942 17.84 24.19 -17.24
C ALA A 942 16.74 23.50 -18.08
N PRO A 943 15.54 23.29 -17.52
CA PRO A 943 14.42 22.69 -18.26
C PRO A 943 14.09 23.47 -19.53
N ASP A 944 13.64 22.79 -20.57
CA ASP A 944 13.18 23.46 -21.78
C ASP A 944 11.77 24.02 -21.58
N LEU A 945 11.53 25.25 -22.05
CA LEU A 945 10.18 25.80 -22.19
C LEU A 945 9.67 25.49 -23.60
N ILE A 946 8.51 24.83 -23.67
CA ILE A 946 7.98 24.24 -24.89
C ILE A 946 6.84 25.09 -25.46
N ASP A 947 6.01 25.69 -24.60
CA ASP A 947 4.93 26.55 -25.08
C ASP A 947 4.71 27.75 -24.17
N ALA A 948 4.16 28.83 -24.74
CA ALA A 948 3.81 30.03 -24.02
C ALA A 948 2.55 30.68 -24.58
N TRP A 949 1.72 31.21 -23.67
CA TRP A 949 0.49 31.89 -24.04
C TRP A 949 0.30 33.18 -23.25
N SER A 950 0.09 34.28 -23.98
CA SER A 950 -0.16 35.61 -23.45
C SER A 950 -1.64 35.95 -23.57
N THR A 951 -2.25 36.33 -22.45
CA THR A 951 -3.64 36.83 -22.42
C THR A 951 -3.71 38.35 -22.34
N ALA A 952 -2.69 38.96 -21.74
CA ALA A 952 -2.53 40.40 -21.60
C ALA A 952 -1.05 40.74 -21.43
N THR A 953 -0.71 42.03 -21.52
CA THR A 953 0.66 42.52 -21.28
C THR A 953 1.16 42.17 -19.86
N SER A 954 0.22 41.97 -18.93
CA SER A 954 0.44 41.61 -17.53
C SER A 954 0.16 40.15 -17.17
N ASN A 955 -0.22 39.29 -18.12
CA ASN A 955 -0.54 37.89 -17.80
C ASN A 955 -0.18 36.97 -18.96
N ALA A 956 0.88 36.18 -18.74
CA ALA A 956 1.31 35.13 -19.65
C ALA A 956 1.72 33.88 -18.88
N TRP A 957 1.68 32.75 -19.57
CA TRP A 957 2.07 31.45 -19.07
C TRP A 957 3.16 30.89 -19.97
N ALA A 958 4.11 30.17 -19.38
CA ALA A 958 5.09 29.36 -20.11
C ALA A 958 5.17 27.99 -19.46
N VAL A 959 5.16 26.94 -20.27
CA VAL A 959 5.18 25.55 -19.80
C VAL A 959 6.31 24.77 -20.43
N GLY A 960 6.67 23.66 -19.82
CA GLY A 960 7.75 22.83 -20.34
C GLY A 960 7.98 21.56 -19.57
N GLU A 961 9.21 21.06 -19.66
CA GLU A 961 9.63 19.81 -19.06
C GLU A 961 9.48 19.78 -17.55
N PHE A 962 9.41 18.57 -16.97
CA PHE A 962 9.28 18.33 -15.53
C PHE A 962 8.01 18.95 -14.90
N GLY A 963 6.93 19.09 -15.67
CA GLY A 963 5.68 19.69 -15.21
C GLY A 963 5.78 21.19 -14.94
N PHE A 964 6.71 21.89 -15.61
CA PHE A 964 7.00 23.29 -15.31
C PHE A 964 5.91 24.22 -15.83
N ILE A 965 5.51 25.15 -14.98
CA ILE A 965 4.65 26.27 -15.34
C ILE A 965 5.21 27.55 -14.70
N TYR A 966 5.54 28.52 -15.53
CA TYR A 966 5.83 29.89 -15.13
C TYR A 966 4.67 30.81 -15.48
N ARG A 967 4.42 31.77 -14.59
CA ARG A 967 3.42 32.81 -14.78
C ARG A 967 4.05 34.19 -14.73
N TRP A 968 3.85 34.95 -15.80
CA TRP A 968 4.17 36.36 -15.89
C TRP A 968 3.04 37.20 -15.31
N ASN A 969 3.37 38.19 -14.48
CA ASN A 969 2.41 39.10 -13.85
C ASN A 969 2.50 40.56 -14.38
N GLY A 970 3.26 40.81 -15.45
CA GLY A 970 3.55 42.16 -15.96
C GLY A 970 4.91 42.73 -15.55
N SER A 971 5.58 42.09 -14.60
CA SER A 971 6.89 42.54 -14.11
C SER A 971 7.88 41.40 -13.90
N THR A 972 7.40 40.27 -13.41
CA THR A 972 8.23 39.10 -13.08
C THR A 972 7.55 37.81 -13.51
N TRP A 973 8.37 36.85 -13.88
CA TRP A 973 7.97 35.46 -14.01
C TRP A 973 8.06 34.79 -12.65
N SER A 974 7.04 34.02 -12.30
CA SER A 974 6.96 33.29 -11.04
C SER A 974 6.57 31.83 -11.31
N ARG A 975 7.34 30.90 -10.74
CA ARG A 975 7.04 29.46 -10.85
C ARG A 975 5.75 29.15 -10.10
N GLN A 976 4.91 28.32 -10.71
CA GLN A 976 3.70 27.80 -10.09
C GLN A 976 3.91 26.36 -9.64
N SER A 977 3.26 25.97 -8.53
CA SER A 977 3.22 24.58 -8.10
C SER A 977 2.30 23.77 -9.02
N THR A 978 2.72 22.56 -9.37
CA THR A 978 1.99 21.64 -10.25
C THR A 978 1.87 20.26 -9.59
N PRO A 979 0.80 19.51 -9.88
CA PRO A 979 0.59 18.17 -9.34
C PRO A 979 1.28 17.06 -10.15
N THR A 980 2.14 17.42 -11.10
CA THR A 980 2.79 16.48 -12.04
C THR A 980 4.23 16.88 -12.29
N THR A 981 5.06 15.88 -12.58
CA THR A 981 6.43 16.03 -13.08
C THR A 981 6.54 15.66 -14.56
N THR A 982 5.43 15.34 -15.23
CA THR A 982 5.40 15.04 -16.66
C THR A 982 5.59 16.31 -17.48
N THR A 983 6.31 16.22 -18.60
CA THR A 983 6.49 17.35 -19.52
C THR A 983 5.16 17.92 -19.99
N LEU A 984 5.01 19.24 -19.91
CA LEU A 984 3.86 19.98 -20.42
C LEU A 984 4.26 20.62 -21.76
N ASN A 985 3.55 20.25 -22.82
CA ASN A 985 3.87 20.64 -24.19
C ASN A 985 3.01 21.81 -24.70
N ALA A 986 1.87 22.08 -24.08
CA ALA A 986 0.94 23.10 -24.56
C ALA A 986 0.30 23.87 -23.40
N VAL A 987 0.09 25.17 -23.58
CA VAL A 987 -0.65 26.01 -22.63
C VAL A 987 -1.56 26.98 -23.33
N TRP A 988 -2.75 27.16 -22.78
CA TRP A 988 -3.68 28.17 -23.27
C TRP A 988 -4.52 28.71 -22.12
N GLY A 989 -4.87 30.00 -22.16
CA GLY A 989 -5.70 30.60 -21.13
C GLY A 989 -6.55 31.75 -21.62
N THR A 990 -7.56 32.10 -20.82
CA THR A 990 -8.47 33.22 -21.11
C THR A 990 -8.21 34.43 -20.23
N SER A 991 -7.70 34.22 -19.01
CA SER A 991 -7.59 35.27 -18.01
C SER A 991 -6.55 34.94 -16.93
N THR A 992 -6.49 35.78 -15.90
CA THR A 992 -5.68 35.56 -14.69
C THR A 992 -6.21 34.42 -13.81
N THR A 993 -7.48 34.01 -13.99
CA THR A 993 -8.15 33.01 -13.16
C THR A 993 -8.40 31.68 -13.86
N GLU A 994 -8.06 31.56 -15.15
CA GLU A 994 -8.47 30.41 -15.94
C GLU A 994 -7.48 30.11 -17.08
N ALA A 995 -6.84 28.94 -17.01
CA ALA A 995 -5.89 28.42 -17.98
C ALA A 995 -5.86 26.89 -17.99
N PHE A 996 -5.36 26.31 -19.08
CA PHE A 996 -5.23 24.88 -19.31
C PHE A 996 -3.78 24.58 -19.72
N ALA A 997 -3.25 23.46 -19.28
CA ALA A 997 -1.94 22.97 -19.70
C ALA A 997 -2.04 21.48 -20.03
N GLY A 998 -1.49 21.10 -21.18
CA GLY A 998 -1.48 19.73 -21.70
C GLY A 998 -0.05 19.23 -21.82
N GLY A 999 0.16 17.93 -21.60
CA GLY A 999 1.47 17.32 -21.59
C GLY A 999 1.51 15.90 -22.12
N ASP A 1000 2.62 15.22 -21.86
CA ASP A 1000 2.80 13.82 -22.24
C ASP A 1000 1.82 12.89 -21.53
N ASP A 1001 1.60 11.72 -22.12
CA ASP A 1001 0.70 10.66 -21.63
C ASP A 1001 -0.74 11.14 -21.34
N GLY A 1002 -1.22 12.11 -22.12
CA GLY A 1002 -2.55 12.68 -21.94
C GLY A 1002 -2.70 13.56 -20.68
N THR A 1003 -1.59 13.98 -20.07
CA THR A 1003 -1.61 14.88 -18.91
C THR A 1003 -2.39 16.14 -19.24
N MET A 1004 -3.42 16.45 -18.45
CA MET A 1004 -4.24 17.65 -18.60
C MET A 1004 -4.44 18.33 -17.25
N LEU A 1005 -4.10 19.61 -17.18
CA LEU A 1005 -4.22 20.44 -15.99
C LEU A 1005 -5.10 21.66 -16.27
N ARG A 1006 -5.77 22.15 -15.23
CA ARG A 1006 -6.54 23.39 -15.25
C ARG A 1006 -6.19 24.27 -14.06
N TRP A 1007 -6.01 25.54 -14.35
CA TRP A 1007 -5.83 26.61 -13.39
C TRP A 1007 -7.19 27.21 -13.02
N ASN A 1008 -7.48 27.30 -11.72
CA ASN A 1008 -8.73 27.82 -11.19
C ASN A 1008 -8.61 29.22 -10.56
N GLY A 1009 -7.46 29.89 -10.74
CA GLY A 1009 -7.15 31.19 -10.12
C GLY A 1009 -6.21 31.13 -8.93
N SER A 1010 -6.03 29.96 -8.33
CA SER A 1010 -5.13 29.77 -7.19
C SER A 1010 -4.19 28.58 -7.32
N SER A 1011 -4.61 27.52 -8.02
CA SER A 1011 -3.86 26.27 -8.12
C SER A 1011 -4.11 25.55 -9.44
N TRP A 1012 -3.12 24.75 -9.86
CA TRP A 1012 -3.25 23.80 -10.96
C TRP A 1012 -3.79 22.48 -10.45
N THR A 1013 -4.87 22.00 -11.06
CA THR A 1013 -5.51 20.71 -10.74
C THR A 1013 -5.54 19.82 -11.96
N ALA A 1014 -5.27 18.52 -11.78
CA ALA A 1014 -5.39 17.54 -12.85
C ALA A 1014 -6.86 17.36 -13.28
N MET A 1015 -7.06 17.14 -14.58
CA MET A 1015 -8.37 16.85 -15.18
C MET A 1015 -8.34 15.49 -15.86
N SER A 1016 -9.48 14.81 -15.87
CA SER A 1016 -9.66 13.63 -16.71
C SER A 1016 -9.58 14.01 -18.20
N PHE A 1017 -8.77 13.27 -18.94
CA PHE A 1017 -8.58 13.41 -20.37
C PHE A 1017 -8.73 12.02 -21.01
N PRO A 1018 -9.52 11.86 -22.08
CA PRO A 1018 -9.91 10.53 -22.58
C PRO A 1018 -8.88 9.89 -23.51
N SER A 1019 -7.79 10.58 -23.82
CA SER A 1019 -6.68 10.08 -24.65
C SER A 1019 -5.42 9.93 -23.83
N THR A 1020 -4.56 8.99 -24.23
CA THR A 1020 -3.20 8.81 -23.68
C THR A 1020 -2.13 9.43 -24.59
N GLY A 1021 -2.51 10.02 -25.72
CA GLY A 1021 -1.56 10.72 -26.61
C GLY A 1021 -1.05 12.01 -25.97
N SER A 1022 0.23 12.32 -26.17
CA SER A 1022 0.84 13.59 -25.74
C SER A 1022 0.06 14.76 -26.33
N VAL A 1023 -0.36 15.70 -25.49
CA VAL A 1023 -1.12 16.89 -25.93
C VAL A 1023 -0.16 17.94 -26.46
N TYR A 1024 -0.06 18.11 -27.78
CA TYR A 1024 0.92 19.02 -28.41
C TYR A 1024 0.41 20.44 -28.62
N GLY A 1025 -0.91 20.64 -28.68
CA GLY A 1025 -1.48 21.97 -28.89
C GLY A 1025 -2.76 22.18 -28.11
N LEU A 1026 -2.94 23.39 -27.61
CA LEU A 1026 -4.15 23.85 -26.93
C LEU A 1026 -4.60 25.20 -27.49
N TRP A 1027 -5.89 25.33 -27.71
CA TRP A 1027 -6.51 26.61 -28.05
C TRP A 1027 -7.99 26.59 -27.71
N GLY A 1028 -8.54 27.72 -27.27
CA GLY A 1028 -9.98 27.84 -27.03
C GLY A 1028 -10.54 29.19 -27.48
N SER A 1029 -11.86 29.22 -27.64
CA SER A 1029 -12.62 30.47 -27.84
C SER A 1029 -13.16 31.02 -26.52
N ALA A 1030 -13.28 30.16 -25.49
CA ALA A 1030 -13.75 30.47 -24.16
C ALA A 1030 -13.30 29.34 -23.19
N SER A 1031 -13.41 29.56 -21.88
CA SER A 1031 -13.02 28.57 -20.85
C SER A 1031 -13.84 27.27 -20.88
N ASN A 1032 -15.02 27.31 -21.51
CA ASN A 1032 -15.90 26.16 -21.72
C ASN A 1032 -15.87 25.63 -23.18
N SER A 1033 -14.96 26.11 -24.02
CA SER A 1033 -14.81 25.66 -25.40
C SER A 1033 -13.34 25.69 -25.78
N VAL A 1034 -12.64 24.64 -25.35
CA VAL A 1034 -11.20 24.44 -25.54
C VAL A 1034 -10.96 23.22 -26.41
N TYR A 1035 -9.98 23.29 -27.28
CA TYR A 1035 -9.56 22.21 -28.15
C TYR A 1035 -8.13 21.79 -27.81
N ALA A 1036 -7.89 20.48 -27.93
CA ALA A 1036 -6.58 19.88 -27.76
C ALA A 1036 -6.27 18.99 -28.97
N VAL A 1037 -5.00 18.91 -29.35
CA VAL A 1037 -4.51 17.97 -30.36
C VAL A 1037 -3.43 17.08 -29.80
N THR A 1038 -3.38 15.83 -30.25
CA THR A 1038 -2.49 14.81 -29.68
C THR A 1038 -1.52 14.21 -30.69
N SER A 1039 -0.45 13.62 -30.17
CA SER A 1039 0.49 12.78 -30.93
C SER A 1039 -0.19 11.60 -31.64
N SER A 1040 -1.35 11.16 -31.15
CA SER A 1040 -2.17 10.10 -31.76
C SER A 1040 -3.03 10.58 -32.93
N GLY A 1041 -2.92 11.85 -33.33
CA GLY A 1041 -3.68 12.42 -34.44
C GLY A 1041 -5.13 12.74 -34.08
N GLU A 1042 -5.43 12.94 -32.81
CA GLU A 1042 -6.79 13.22 -32.35
C GLU A 1042 -7.02 14.72 -32.15
N VAL A 1043 -8.25 15.16 -32.37
CA VAL A 1043 -8.73 16.47 -31.95
C VAL A 1043 -9.79 16.26 -30.87
N LEU A 1044 -9.55 16.83 -29.69
CA LEU A 1044 -10.45 16.75 -28.55
C LEU A 1044 -11.06 18.12 -28.26
N ARG A 1045 -12.29 18.13 -27.75
CA ARG A 1045 -13.00 19.34 -27.33
C ARG A 1045 -13.45 19.21 -25.89
N PHE A 1046 -13.16 20.23 -25.09
CA PHE A 1046 -13.75 20.48 -23.78
C PHE A 1046 -14.99 21.36 -23.94
N ASN A 1047 -16.12 20.92 -23.39
CA ASN A 1047 -17.41 21.62 -23.47
C ASN A 1047 -17.77 22.40 -22.18
N GLY A 1048 -16.83 22.54 -21.24
CA GLY A 1048 -17.05 23.12 -19.92
C GLY A 1048 -17.20 22.09 -18.81
N THR A 1049 -17.54 20.84 -19.12
CA THR A 1049 -17.67 19.75 -18.15
C THR A 1049 -16.72 18.60 -18.42
N SER A 1050 -16.53 18.21 -19.67
CA SER A 1050 -15.76 17.02 -20.04
C SER A 1050 -15.05 17.19 -21.39
N TRP A 1051 -13.96 16.44 -21.57
CA TRP A 1051 -13.27 16.30 -22.84
C TRP A 1051 -13.86 15.15 -23.67
N SER A 1052 -13.97 15.33 -24.98
CA SER A 1052 -14.39 14.30 -25.93
C SER A 1052 -13.63 14.41 -27.25
N ILE A 1053 -13.29 13.28 -27.88
CA ILE A 1053 -12.71 13.24 -29.23
C ILE A 1053 -13.78 13.69 -30.24
N VAL A 1054 -13.47 14.69 -31.06
CA VAL A 1054 -14.39 15.27 -32.07
C VAL A 1054 -13.90 15.09 -33.51
N ALA A 1055 -12.63 14.75 -33.71
CA ALA A 1055 -12.07 14.34 -34.99
C ALA A 1055 -10.80 13.50 -34.79
N THR A 1056 -10.43 12.72 -35.80
CA THR A 1056 -9.18 11.95 -35.83
C THR A 1056 -8.52 12.06 -37.20
N SER A 1057 -7.21 11.83 -37.22
CA SER A 1057 -6.34 11.81 -38.38
C SER A 1057 -5.38 10.63 -38.29
N SER A 1058 -4.86 10.18 -39.44
CA SER A 1058 -3.82 9.14 -39.51
C SER A 1058 -2.41 9.66 -39.20
N SER A 1059 -2.24 10.96 -38.97
CA SER A 1059 -0.96 11.60 -38.67
C SER A 1059 -1.04 12.40 -37.38
N ALA A 1060 0.08 12.47 -36.65
CA ALA A 1060 0.17 13.25 -35.42
C ALA A 1060 -0.19 14.71 -35.69
N LEU A 1061 -0.97 15.31 -34.79
CA LEU A 1061 -1.39 16.69 -34.86
C LEU A 1061 -0.59 17.49 -33.83
N TRP A 1062 0.08 18.54 -34.30
CA TRP A 1062 1.04 19.32 -33.53
C TRP A 1062 0.44 20.59 -32.94
N VAL A 1063 -0.48 21.21 -33.67
CA VAL A 1063 -0.98 22.53 -33.30
C VAL A 1063 -2.47 22.65 -33.56
N VAL A 1064 -3.15 23.41 -32.71
CA VAL A 1064 -4.53 23.81 -32.90
C VAL A 1064 -4.65 25.32 -32.69
N TYR A 1065 -5.39 26.00 -33.56
CA TYR A 1065 -5.66 27.43 -33.44
C TYR A 1065 -6.98 27.76 -34.10
N GLY A 1066 -7.73 28.73 -33.57
CA GLY A 1066 -8.97 29.19 -34.18
C GLY A 1066 -9.07 30.70 -34.25
N SER A 1067 -9.87 31.17 -35.21
CA SER A 1067 -10.29 32.58 -35.27
C SER A 1067 -11.58 32.81 -34.46
N SER A 1068 -12.38 31.76 -34.26
CA SER A 1068 -13.61 31.76 -33.46
C SER A 1068 -13.99 30.34 -33.03
N ALA A 1069 -15.04 30.20 -32.21
CA ALA A 1069 -15.60 28.90 -31.83
C ALA A 1069 -16.06 28.04 -33.04
N ASN A 1070 -16.34 28.69 -34.17
CA ASN A 1070 -16.86 28.09 -35.40
C ASN A 1070 -15.82 28.02 -36.52
N ASP A 1071 -14.56 28.37 -36.26
CA ASP A 1071 -13.50 28.34 -37.26
C ASP A 1071 -12.18 27.99 -36.58
N VAL A 1072 -11.92 26.68 -36.50
CA VAL A 1072 -10.79 26.09 -35.77
C VAL A 1072 -9.99 25.19 -36.70
N TYR A 1073 -8.67 25.25 -36.60
CA TYR A 1073 -7.74 24.53 -37.42
C TYR A 1073 -6.86 23.64 -36.56
N ALA A 1074 -6.62 22.41 -37.01
CA ALA A 1074 -5.65 21.50 -36.43
C ALA A 1074 -4.67 21.08 -37.52
N ALA A 1075 -3.37 21.15 -37.27
CA ALA A 1075 -2.35 20.84 -38.26
C ALA A 1075 -1.23 19.98 -37.67
N GLY A 1076 -0.55 19.24 -38.53
CA GLY A 1076 0.51 18.32 -38.09
C GLY A 1076 1.36 17.78 -39.24
N GLU A 1077 1.70 16.51 -39.15
CA GLU A 1077 2.65 15.87 -40.08
C GLU A 1077 2.08 15.69 -41.49
N ASN A 1078 2.99 15.54 -42.46
CA ASN A 1078 2.67 15.27 -43.87
C ASN A 1078 1.69 16.29 -44.48
N GLY A 1079 1.82 17.56 -44.08
CA GLY A 1079 0.94 18.64 -44.51
C GLY A 1079 -0.52 18.49 -44.02
N THR A 1080 -0.78 17.55 -43.10
CA THR A 1080 -2.13 17.31 -42.58
C THR A 1080 -2.67 18.57 -41.95
N THR A 1081 -3.84 19.03 -42.43
CA THR A 1081 -4.58 20.13 -41.83
C THR A 1081 -6.08 19.82 -41.85
N LEU A 1082 -6.74 19.98 -40.72
CA LEU A 1082 -8.18 19.86 -40.54
C LEU A 1082 -8.76 21.23 -40.17
N ARG A 1083 -10.00 21.49 -40.60
CA ARG A 1083 -10.75 22.70 -40.26
C ARG A 1083 -12.16 22.37 -39.79
N PHE A 1084 -12.51 22.85 -38.62
CA PHE A 1084 -13.87 22.94 -38.14
C PHE A 1084 -14.53 24.21 -38.69
N ASN A 1085 -15.63 24.05 -39.42
CA ASN A 1085 -16.37 25.16 -40.04
C ASN A 1085 -17.62 25.60 -39.24
N GLY A 1086 -17.71 25.20 -37.97
CA GLY A 1086 -18.86 25.43 -37.10
C GLY A 1086 -19.86 24.26 -37.09
N THR A 1087 -19.78 23.36 -38.08
CA THR A 1087 -20.66 22.19 -38.17
C THR A 1087 -19.90 20.87 -38.23
N SER A 1088 -18.81 20.81 -39.01
CA SER A 1088 -18.02 19.59 -39.21
C SER A 1088 -16.53 19.89 -39.33
N TRP A 1089 -15.71 18.88 -39.02
CA TRP A 1089 -14.29 18.86 -39.32
C TRP A 1089 -14.06 18.38 -40.75
N ASN A 1090 -13.33 19.16 -41.54
CA ASN A 1090 -13.05 18.88 -42.94
C ASN A 1090 -11.53 18.96 -43.19
N THR A 1091 -11.02 18.08 -44.04
CA THR A 1091 -9.60 18.08 -44.42
C THR A 1091 -9.28 19.21 -45.40
N MET A 1092 -8.18 19.90 -45.17
CA MET A 1092 -7.65 20.98 -46.01
C MET A 1092 -6.11 20.95 -46.07
N ASN A 1093 -5.53 19.80 -46.39
CA ASN A 1093 -4.09 19.56 -46.33
C ASN A 1093 -3.28 20.56 -47.16
N ALA A 1094 -2.14 20.98 -46.61
CA ALA A 1094 -1.14 21.75 -47.34
C ALA A 1094 -0.37 20.84 -48.32
N PRO A 1095 0.08 21.37 -49.48
CA PRO A 1095 0.77 20.59 -50.50
C PRO A 1095 2.25 20.35 -50.13
N THR A 1096 2.48 19.68 -49.00
CA THR A 1096 3.81 19.36 -48.46
C THR A 1096 3.81 18.01 -47.77
N ALA A 1097 4.92 17.28 -47.85
CA ALA A 1097 5.16 16.10 -47.03
C ALA A 1097 5.89 16.43 -45.71
N GLY A 1098 6.06 17.73 -45.41
CA GLY A 1098 6.66 18.24 -44.18
C GLY A 1098 5.67 18.37 -43.02
N THR A 1099 6.15 18.80 -41.87
CA THR A 1099 5.34 19.02 -40.67
C THR A 1099 4.90 20.47 -40.55
N MET A 1100 3.63 20.68 -40.24
CA MET A 1100 3.04 21.97 -39.90
C MET A 1100 3.05 22.13 -38.37
N ALA A 1101 4.12 22.75 -37.86
CA ALA A 1101 4.43 22.86 -36.44
C ALA A 1101 3.63 23.98 -35.74
N GLY A 1102 3.42 25.08 -36.45
CA GLY A 1102 2.65 26.23 -35.98
C GLY A 1102 1.56 26.60 -36.98
N ILE A 1103 0.42 27.06 -36.48
CA ILE A 1103 -0.66 27.61 -37.31
C ILE A 1103 -1.30 28.80 -36.61
N TRP A 1104 -1.59 29.84 -37.39
CA TRP A 1104 -2.27 31.04 -36.94
C TRP A 1104 -3.30 31.47 -37.98
N SER A 1105 -4.44 31.99 -37.54
CA SER A 1105 -5.51 32.42 -38.42
C SER A 1105 -6.19 33.70 -37.94
N ALA A 1106 -6.42 34.65 -38.85
CA ALA A 1106 -7.31 35.79 -38.64
C ALA A 1106 -8.72 35.56 -39.22
N GLY A 1107 -8.96 34.37 -39.78
CA GLY A 1107 -10.22 33.99 -40.41
C GLY A 1107 -10.04 33.06 -41.61
N PRO A 1108 -11.13 32.65 -42.27
CA PRO A 1108 -11.14 31.62 -43.31
C PRO A 1108 -10.18 31.86 -44.49
N ALA A 1109 -9.96 33.12 -44.84
CA ALA A 1109 -9.12 33.56 -45.96
C ALA A 1109 -7.68 33.93 -45.56
N THR A 1110 -7.34 33.78 -44.28
CA THR A 1110 -6.07 34.23 -43.72
C THR A 1110 -5.55 33.19 -42.73
N VAL A 1111 -5.01 32.10 -43.26
CA VAL A 1111 -4.32 31.08 -42.45
C VAL A 1111 -2.85 31.07 -42.83
N LEU A 1112 -1.97 31.16 -41.83
CA LEU A 1112 -0.53 30.99 -42.00
C LEU A 1112 -0.08 29.79 -41.18
N SER A 1113 0.80 28.99 -41.74
CA SER A 1113 1.43 27.87 -41.04
C SER A 1113 2.91 27.82 -41.33
N VAL A 1114 3.68 27.43 -40.32
CA VAL A 1114 5.13 27.26 -40.39
C VAL A 1114 5.51 25.88 -39.85
N GLY A 1115 6.70 25.41 -40.20
CA GLY A 1115 7.17 24.14 -39.68
C GLY A 1115 8.47 23.65 -40.29
N ALA A 1116 8.58 22.35 -40.46
CA ALA A 1116 9.73 21.67 -41.04
C ALA A 1116 9.38 20.99 -42.38
N ASN A 1117 10.35 20.91 -43.27
CA ASN A 1117 10.27 20.13 -44.49
C ASN A 1117 10.26 18.62 -44.19
N SER A 1118 10.11 17.80 -45.23
CA SER A 1118 10.00 16.34 -45.08
C SER A 1118 11.26 15.65 -44.53
N SER A 1119 12.41 16.33 -44.54
CA SER A 1119 13.65 15.81 -43.93
C SER A 1119 13.84 16.25 -42.48
N GLY A 1120 12.97 17.12 -41.96
CA GLY A 1120 13.09 17.70 -40.61
C GLY A 1120 14.23 18.70 -40.44
N THR A 1121 15.00 19.00 -41.50
CA THR A 1121 16.25 19.78 -41.41
C THR A 1121 16.17 21.19 -41.99
N GLY A 1122 15.07 21.52 -42.68
CA GLY A 1122 14.84 22.85 -43.22
C GLY A 1122 13.43 23.36 -42.93
N GLY A 1123 13.26 24.67 -42.75
CA GLY A 1123 11.97 25.28 -42.46
C GLY A 1123 11.05 25.37 -43.68
N ILE A 1124 9.73 25.41 -43.41
CA ILE A 1124 8.70 25.74 -44.39
C ILE A 1124 7.74 26.81 -43.84
N ALA A 1125 7.14 27.59 -44.74
CA ALA A 1125 6.02 28.47 -44.44
C ALA A 1125 4.99 28.42 -45.56
N TYR A 1126 3.71 28.39 -45.20
CA TYR A 1126 2.57 28.29 -46.10
C TYR A 1126 1.47 29.27 -45.70
N ARG A 1127 0.76 29.81 -46.69
CA ARG A 1127 -0.43 30.64 -46.50
C ARG A 1127 -1.62 30.06 -47.26
N HIS A 1128 -2.79 30.04 -46.64
CA HIS A 1128 -4.06 29.73 -47.27
C HIS A 1128 -4.89 31.00 -47.44
N ASN A 1129 -5.37 31.26 -48.65
CA ASN A 1129 -6.15 32.46 -49.00
C ASN A 1129 -7.67 32.25 -48.97
N GLY A 1130 -8.13 31.11 -48.45
CA GLY A 1130 -9.55 30.72 -48.42
C GLY A 1130 -9.92 29.65 -49.45
N THR A 1131 -9.11 29.50 -50.50
CA THR A 1131 -9.30 28.46 -51.53
C THR A 1131 -8.09 27.57 -51.72
N THR A 1132 -6.88 28.11 -51.62
CA THR A 1132 -5.64 27.41 -51.99
C THR A 1132 -4.51 27.71 -51.03
N TRP A 1133 -3.66 26.72 -50.78
CA TRP A 1133 -2.38 26.88 -50.11
C TRP A 1133 -1.30 27.34 -51.10
N SER A 1134 -0.45 28.27 -50.65
CA SER A 1134 0.73 28.75 -51.36
C SER A 1134 1.94 28.78 -50.43
N ALA A 1135 3.09 28.28 -50.88
CA ALA A 1135 4.35 28.37 -50.14
C ALA A 1135 4.82 29.83 -50.05
N MET A 1136 5.44 30.20 -48.92
CA MET A 1136 5.98 31.52 -48.67
C MET A 1136 7.52 31.46 -48.66
N SER A 1137 8.16 32.43 -49.33
CA SER A 1137 9.62 32.55 -49.30
C SER A 1137 10.08 33.08 -47.94
N MET A 1138 11.14 32.48 -47.38
CA MET A 1138 11.72 32.85 -46.09
C MET A 1138 13.18 33.27 -46.25
N PRO A 1139 13.69 34.21 -45.43
CA PRO A 1139 15.08 34.66 -45.49
C PRO A 1139 16.07 33.67 -44.85
N VAL A 1140 15.57 32.59 -44.26
CA VAL A 1140 16.36 31.55 -43.57
C VAL A 1140 15.89 30.16 -43.99
N SER A 1141 16.78 29.18 -43.86
CA SER A 1141 16.45 27.76 -44.05
C SER A 1141 16.18 27.02 -42.74
N SER A 1142 16.31 27.67 -41.58
CA SER A 1142 16.13 27.05 -40.26
C SER A 1142 14.72 26.51 -40.07
N VAL A 1143 14.57 25.41 -39.33
CA VAL A 1143 13.25 24.89 -38.95
C VAL A 1143 12.51 25.92 -38.11
N LEU A 1144 11.22 26.11 -38.41
CA LEU A 1144 10.32 26.94 -37.63
C LEU A 1144 9.40 26.05 -36.77
N THR A 1145 9.07 26.53 -35.58
CA THR A 1145 8.40 25.75 -34.52
C THR A 1145 7.03 26.30 -34.17
N SER A 1146 6.86 27.62 -34.20
CA SER A 1146 5.61 28.28 -33.82
C SER A 1146 5.40 29.55 -34.62
N VAL A 1147 4.13 29.94 -34.75
CA VAL A 1147 3.71 31.17 -35.41
C VAL A 1147 2.57 31.81 -34.63
N TRP A 1148 2.63 33.12 -34.46
CA TRP A 1148 1.59 33.91 -33.82
C TRP A 1148 1.51 35.29 -34.46
N GLY A 1149 0.32 35.84 -34.64
CA GLY A 1149 0.13 37.17 -35.20
C GLY A 1149 -0.85 38.04 -34.44
N ALA A 1150 -0.57 39.34 -34.42
CA ALA A 1150 -1.51 40.34 -33.93
C ALA A 1150 -2.58 40.63 -35.00
N ASN A 1151 -2.19 40.61 -36.27
CA ASN A 1151 -3.07 40.76 -37.43
C ASN A 1151 -2.37 40.22 -38.69
N GLN A 1152 -3.06 40.24 -39.83
CA GLN A 1152 -2.56 39.67 -41.10
C GLN A 1152 -1.24 40.29 -41.59
N ASN A 1153 -0.93 41.51 -41.15
CA ASN A 1153 0.26 42.26 -41.53
C ASN A 1153 1.33 42.29 -40.43
N ASP A 1154 1.12 41.58 -39.32
CA ASP A 1154 2.09 41.50 -38.24
C ASP A 1154 2.06 40.11 -37.59
N VAL A 1155 2.83 39.20 -38.17
CA VAL A 1155 2.93 37.80 -37.77
C VAL A 1155 4.38 37.44 -37.48
N TYR A 1156 4.61 36.72 -36.40
CA TYR A 1156 5.92 36.32 -35.93
C TYR A 1156 6.04 34.80 -35.97
N ALA A 1157 7.22 34.31 -36.34
CA ALA A 1157 7.54 32.89 -36.28
C ALA A 1157 8.88 32.68 -35.55
N THR A 1158 8.96 31.62 -34.76
CA THR A 1158 10.18 31.21 -34.06
C THR A 1158 10.74 29.93 -34.63
N GLY A 1159 12.01 29.66 -34.34
CA GLY A 1159 12.66 28.44 -34.80
C GLY A 1159 14.05 28.22 -34.22
N GLU A 1160 14.79 27.33 -34.85
CA GLU A 1160 16.12 26.92 -34.41
C GLU A 1160 17.12 28.07 -34.39
N THR A 1161 18.21 27.92 -33.63
CA THR A 1161 19.34 28.88 -33.60
C THR A 1161 18.94 30.30 -33.23
N GLY A 1162 17.93 30.46 -32.38
CA GLY A 1162 17.40 31.76 -31.97
C GLY A 1162 16.62 32.48 -33.05
N THR A 1163 16.15 31.78 -34.09
CA THR A 1163 15.44 32.37 -35.23
C THR A 1163 14.15 33.01 -34.75
N ILE A 1164 13.97 34.29 -35.08
CA ILE A 1164 12.68 35.00 -35.04
C ILE A 1164 12.50 35.66 -36.40
N LEU A 1165 11.37 35.40 -37.05
CA LEU A 1165 10.97 36.05 -38.30
C LEU A 1165 9.73 36.90 -38.05
N ARG A 1166 9.61 38.03 -38.76
CA ARG A 1166 8.43 38.88 -38.80
C ARG A 1166 7.91 39.00 -40.23
N TRP A 1167 6.62 38.77 -40.40
CA TRP A 1167 5.87 38.99 -41.62
C TRP A 1167 5.14 40.33 -41.52
N ASN A 1168 5.39 41.22 -42.47
CA ASN A 1168 4.83 42.57 -42.51
C ASN A 1168 3.57 42.71 -43.40
N GLY A 1169 2.96 41.60 -43.83
CA GLY A 1169 1.88 41.58 -44.83
C GLY A 1169 2.35 41.22 -46.25
N THR A 1170 3.65 41.37 -46.53
CA THR A 1170 4.23 41.15 -47.87
C THR A 1170 5.44 40.22 -47.90
N SER A 1171 6.30 40.25 -46.88
CA SER A 1171 7.54 39.48 -46.84
C SER A 1171 7.96 39.15 -45.41
N TRP A 1172 8.67 38.03 -45.25
CA TRP A 1172 9.36 37.69 -44.01
C TRP A 1172 10.70 38.41 -43.89
N SER A 1173 11.00 38.96 -42.72
CA SER A 1173 12.32 39.50 -42.36
C SER A 1173 12.81 38.93 -41.03
N SER A 1174 14.11 38.67 -40.90
CA SER A 1174 14.70 38.17 -39.65
C SER A 1174 14.77 39.25 -38.58
N MET A 1175 14.64 38.85 -37.32
CA MET A 1175 14.83 39.68 -36.14
C MET A 1175 15.95 39.11 -35.26
N THR A 1176 16.65 39.98 -34.54
CA THR A 1176 17.61 39.56 -33.52
C THR A 1176 16.86 39.08 -32.28
N SER A 1177 17.20 37.90 -31.76
CA SER A 1177 16.68 37.39 -30.48
C SER A 1177 17.64 37.62 -29.31
N GLY A 1178 18.95 37.72 -29.62
CA GLY A 1178 20.01 37.77 -28.61
C GLY A 1178 20.35 36.40 -28.00
N SER A 1179 19.75 35.31 -28.49
CA SER A 1179 20.06 33.94 -28.12
C SER A 1179 20.41 33.11 -29.35
N THR A 1180 21.17 32.03 -29.15
CA THR A 1180 21.38 30.98 -30.16
C THR A 1180 20.58 29.71 -29.85
N ASP A 1181 19.84 29.72 -28.75
CA ASP A 1181 18.98 28.62 -28.36
C ASP A 1181 17.79 28.52 -29.30
N LEU A 1182 17.33 27.31 -29.51
CA LEU A 1182 16.06 27.09 -30.18
C LEU A 1182 14.94 27.80 -29.40
N LEU A 1183 14.05 28.46 -30.14
CA LEU A 1183 12.82 29.04 -29.61
C LEU A 1183 11.64 28.17 -30.06
N TRP A 1184 10.92 27.58 -29.12
CA TRP A 1184 9.81 26.67 -29.35
C TRP A 1184 8.50 27.39 -29.67
N ALA A 1185 8.16 28.41 -28.89
CA ALA A 1185 6.87 29.08 -29.02
C ALA A 1185 7.04 30.60 -29.07
N VAL A 1186 6.12 31.25 -29.76
CA VAL A 1186 5.95 32.70 -29.78
C VAL A 1186 4.50 33.06 -29.49
N THR A 1187 4.31 34.09 -28.68
CA THR A 1187 3.00 34.59 -28.28
C THR A 1187 3.03 36.10 -28.09
N GLY A 1188 1.88 36.76 -28.18
CA GLY A 1188 1.71 38.18 -27.86
C GLY A 1188 0.34 38.51 -27.29
N ALA A 1189 0.22 39.71 -26.70
CA ALA A 1189 -1.05 40.19 -26.18
C ALA A 1189 -1.96 40.71 -27.33
N PRO A 1190 -3.29 40.50 -27.28
CA PRO A 1190 -4.22 40.92 -28.34
C PRO A 1190 -4.31 42.44 -28.62
N ALA A 1191 -3.66 43.32 -27.85
CA ALA A 1191 -3.63 44.75 -28.11
C ALA A 1191 -2.47 45.46 -27.37
N GLY A 1192 -1.44 45.92 -28.09
CA GLY A 1192 -0.47 46.91 -27.61
C GLY A 1192 0.99 46.44 -27.48
N ASN A 1193 1.91 47.40 -27.61
CA ASN A 1193 3.36 47.21 -27.43
C ASN A 1193 3.66 46.80 -25.98
N GLY A 1194 4.04 45.53 -25.78
CA GLY A 1194 4.42 44.94 -24.50
C GLY A 1194 3.68 43.61 -24.25
N GLY A 1195 4.37 42.56 -23.81
CA GLY A 1195 3.76 41.25 -23.55
C GLY A 1195 3.89 40.19 -24.65
N GLY A 1196 4.73 40.46 -25.67
CA GLY A 1196 5.19 39.45 -26.63
C GLY A 1196 6.36 38.66 -26.06
N PHE A 1197 6.28 37.32 -26.11
CA PHE A 1197 7.33 36.42 -25.63
C PHE A 1197 7.64 35.35 -26.67
N ALA A 1198 8.91 34.97 -26.74
CA ALA A 1198 9.34 33.71 -27.31
C ALA A 1198 10.07 32.90 -26.25
N VAL A 1199 9.75 31.62 -26.13
CA VAL A 1199 10.33 30.70 -25.12
C VAL A 1199 11.03 29.54 -25.77
N GLY A 1200 12.01 28.93 -25.11
CA GLY A 1200 12.78 27.86 -25.71
C GLY A 1200 13.72 27.12 -24.77
N TYR A 1201 14.77 26.54 -25.37
CA TYR A 1201 15.74 25.70 -24.67
C TYR A 1201 16.42 26.40 -23.49
N ASN A 1202 16.82 25.62 -22.48
CA ASN A 1202 17.48 26.12 -21.28
C ASN A 1202 16.68 27.21 -20.56
N SER A 1203 15.36 27.09 -20.54
CA SER A 1203 14.44 28.11 -19.99
C SER A 1203 14.61 29.50 -20.60
N THR A 1204 15.06 29.58 -21.87
CA THR A 1204 15.23 30.86 -22.57
C THR A 1204 13.89 31.57 -22.70
N VAL A 1205 13.87 32.86 -22.35
CA VAL A 1205 12.74 33.77 -22.60
C VAL A 1205 13.25 35.04 -23.28
N VAL A 1206 12.71 35.30 -24.46
CA VAL A 1206 12.95 36.51 -25.26
C VAL A 1206 11.68 37.35 -25.23
N ALA A 1207 11.78 38.63 -24.92
CA ALA A 1207 10.65 39.54 -24.85
C ALA A 1207 10.66 40.57 -25.99
N ALA A 1208 9.47 40.97 -26.43
CA ALA A 1208 9.31 42.09 -27.35
C ALA A 1208 9.79 43.39 -26.69
N THR A 1209 10.58 44.19 -27.41
CA THR A 1209 11.11 45.47 -26.95
C THR A 1209 10.19 46.62 -27.36
N SER A 1210 10.27 47.74 -26.63
CA SER A 1210 9.54 48.98 -26.96
C SER A 1210 9.94 49.58 -28.33
N THR A 1211 11.06 49.14 -28.91
CA THR A 1211 11.56 49.54 -30.23
C THR A 1211 11.10 48.64 -31.37
N GLY A 1212 10.20 47.69 -31.11
CA GLY A 1212 9.66 46.78 -32.12
C GLY A 1212 10.57 45.60 -32.49
N GLY A 1213 11.59 45.32 -31.69
CA GLY A 1213 12.45 44.14 -31.79
C GLY A 1213 12.11 43.07 -30.76
N PHE A 1214 12.85 41.97 -30.77
CA PHE A 1214 12.89 41.00 -29.68
C PHE A 1214 14.28 41.07 -29.02
N GLY A 1215 14.35 40.85 -27.72
CA GLY A 1215 15.62 40.78 -27.01
C GLY A 1215 15.48 39.89 -25.79
N VAL A 1216 16.60 39.28 -25.36
CA VAL A 1216 16.63 38.52 -24.11
C VAL A 1216 16.09 39.41 -23.00
N ALA A 1217 15.03 38.96 -22.32
CA ALA A 1217 14.28 39.80 -21.42
C ALA A 1217 15.18 40.29 -20.26
N GLY A 1218 15.39 41.61 -20.18
CA GLY A 1218 16.20 42.23 -19.11
C GLY A 1218 15.48 42.34 -17.76
N TYR A 1219 14.25 41.83 -17.65
CA TYR A 1219 13.51 41.71 -16.39
C TYR A 1219 14.14 40.63 -15.52
N ARG A 1220 15.31 40.99 -14.97
CA ARG A 1220 16.02 40.25 -13.94
C ARG A 1220 15.11 40.22 -12.72
N ALA A 1221 14.81 39.01 -12.28
CA ALA A 1221 14.13 38.78 -11.03
C ALA A 1221 14.88 39.49 -9.89
N LEU A 1222 14.28 40.58 -9.41
CA LEU A 1222 14.78 41.36 -8.30
C LEU A 1222 14.37 40.69 -6.99
N THR A 1223 15.38 40.57 -6.14
CA THR A 1223 15.45 39.80 -4.91
C THR A 1223 14.95 40.57 -3.70
N THR A 1224 14.07 39.96 -2.90
CA THR A 1224 14.24 39.84 -1.44
C THR A 1224 13.61 38.51 -1.00
N ALA A 1225 14.27 37.59 -0.29
CA ALA A 1225 15.65 37.55 0.22
C ALA A 1225 16.52 36.56 -0.59
N ARG A 1226 17.27 37.13 -1.55
CA ARG A 1226 18.49 36.62 -2.23
C ARG A 1226 18.38 35.23 -2.86
N GLY A 1227 17.78 35.10 -4.04
CA GLY A 1227 18.60 35.09 -5.26
C GLY A 1227 17.98 34.22 -6.35
N MET A 1228 16.68 34.41 -6.62
CA MET A 1228 15.98 33.73 -7.72
C MET A 1228 16.18 34.58 -8.97
N GLU A 1229 17.17 34.21 -9.75
CA GLU A 1229 17.26 34.59 -11.16
C GLU A 1229 16.35 33.63 -11.95
N LEU A 1230 15.84 34.04 -13.11
CA LEU A 1230 15.47 33.05 -14.14
C LEU A 1230 16.74 32.47 -14.84
N ASP A 1231 17.93 32.84 -14.38
CA ASP A 1231 19.12 33.03 -15.22
C ASP A 1231 20.06 31.82 -15.16
N PRO A 1232 20.69 31.46 -16.28
CA PRO A 1232 22.08 31.07 -16.24
C PRO A 1232 22.94 32.32 -15.95
N ARG A 1233 23.17 32.65 -14.67
CA ARG A 1233 24.27 33.57 -14.33
C ARG A 1233 25.56 33.01 -14.92
N ALA A 1234 26.37 33.87 -15.54
CA ALA A 1234 27.51 33.51 -16.38
C ALA A 1234 28.48 32.48 -15.75
N GLY A 1235 28.28 31.20 -16.09
CA GLY A 1235 29.10 30.07 -15.68
C GLY A 1235 29.60 29.18 -16.81
N ALA A 1236 29.46 29.61 -18.07
CA ALA A 1236 30.31 29.30 -19.23
C ALA A 1236 29.61 29.89 -20.45
N LYS A 1237 30.21 30.91 -21.08
CA LYS A 1237 29.95 31.11 -22.50
C LYS A 1237 30.28 29.79 -23.18
N LEU A 1238 29.29 29.07 -23.69
CA LEU A 1238 29.54 28.19 -24.82
C LEU A 1238 29.97 29.11 -25.96
N VAL A 1239 31.28 29.32 -26.08
CA VAL A 1239 31.87 29.86 -27.30
C VAL A 1239 31.66 28.77 -28.35
N ARG A 1240 30.50 28.77 -29.00
CA ARG A 1240 30.34 28.06 -30.27
C ARG A 1240 31.23 28.81 -31.26
N GLY A 1241 32.46 28.34 -31.42
CA GLY A 1241 33.30 28.76 -32.54
C GLY A 1241 32.56 28.45 -33.85
N ALA A 1242 32.71 29.34 -34.84
CA ALA A 1242 32.20 29.07 -36.19
C ALA A 1242 32.78 27.73 -36.70
N LEU A 1243 31.91 26.80 -37.08
CA LEU A 1243 32.38 25.57 -37.72
C LEU A 1243 32.99 25.91 -39.08
N PRO A 1244 34.16 25.34 -39.44
CA PRO A 1244 34.77 25.54 -40.75
C PRO A 1244 33.81 25.09 -41.85
N THR A 1245 33.63 25.90 -42.87
CA THR A 1245 32.91 25.54 -44.10
C THR A 1245 33.62 24.35 -44.77
N GLY A 1246 33.11 23.14 -44.52
CA GLY A 1246 33.62 21.90 -45.09
C GLY A 1246 33.20 21.76 -46.55
N LYS A 1247 34.14 22.07 -47.46
CA LYS A 1247 34.06 21.76 -48.89
C LYS A 1247 33.65 20.30 -49.11
N ALA A 1248 32.67 20.11 -50.00
CA ALA A 1248 32.34 18.82 -50.58
C ALA A 1248 33.60 18.11 -51.12
N ARG A 1249 33.83 16.86 -50.70
CA ARG A 1249 34.70 15.93 -51.44
C ARG A 1249 33.96 14.63 -51.73
N LYS A 1250 33.89 14.38 -53.03
CA LYS A 1250 33.23 13.28 -53.73
C LYS A 1250 33.64 11.91 -53.21
N HIS A 1251 32.65 11.02 -53.15
CA HIS A 1251 32.83 9.57 -53.14
C HIS A 1251 33.74 9.10 -54.28
N ARG A 1252 34.60 8.11 -53.98
CA ARG A 1252 35.02 7.11 -54.97
C ARG A 1252 35.07 5.73 -54.31
N ARG A 1253 34.38 4.79 -54.96
CA ARG A 1253 34.23 3.37 -54.61
C ARG A 1253 35.51 2.56 -54.84
N GLY A 1254 35.55 1.38 -54.21
CA GLY A 1254 36.35 0.19 -54.59
C GLY A 1254 37.57 0.01 -53.68
N ARG A 1255 37.81 -1.15 -53.08
CA ARG A 1255 37.34 -2.52 -53.31
C ARG A 1255 37.43 -3.28 -51.99
#